data_AF-A0A1I0X0A2-F1
#
_entry.id   AF-A0A1I0X0A2-F1
#
_cell.length_a   1.000
_cell.length_b   1.000
_cell.length_c   1.000
_cell.angle_alpha   90.00
_cell.angle_beta   90.00
_cell.angle_gamma   90.00
#
_symmetry.space_group_name_H-M   'P 1'
#
loop_
_entity.id
_entity.type
_entity.pdbx_description
1 polymer ?
#
loop_
_entity_poly.entity_id
_entity_poly.type
_entity_poly.pdbx_seq_one_letter_code
_entity_poly.pdbx_strand_id
1 'polypeptide(L)'
;MDVQANPPLPSREQAAEHIRNKLALLPDQPGCYLMKNAEGVIIYVGKAKVLKNRVRSYFIGSHNGKTQRLVSEIRDFEYIVTGSNMEALILECNLIKEHMPRYNVLLKDDKSFPYIKITSEKHPKLEVVRRVLKDKGKYFGPYPNAFAAQETKKLLDRLYPLRKCNTLPDKVCLYYHLGQCVAPCEYPVEPTEYERMISEVSRFLNGGHGDIKRELQRKMEAAAGELEFERAREYRDQIQAIESLMEKQKITMTDAKDRDVFGYAVDKGWMCVQILYMRQGKMIQRHVSVFPYYGEAYEDFMTYVAQYYSENPALPREVLLPVTPGEAAEAESAPAAEGAGVMAAGGKLNDALIERVAASADETETAEDEGSAVGAGEGVADAADESGGELGESLRTWLKIKVSVPKRGSKRHLVAMAADNAKVALEEKFRMIERDQERSIKASEGLAEWLNIPSAHRIEAFDNSNMQGASPVSAMVVFTDGKPDRKEYRKYNVRTVTGPDDYETMREVVRRRYERVLKEGLQLPDLIVIDGGRGQIGAAIDVLQNELGLFVPVCGLAKDAKHRTAQLLVGDPAEVVPLPRDSQEFYLLQRIQDEVHRFAITFHREKRGKSMIASKLDAIPGIGEKRRKQLLKHFGSLKAIREASVADFKAVSIGEALAARILAALNEEEGGEAAEAPVPSIE
;
A
#
# COMPACT_ATOMS: atom_id res chain seq x y z
N MET A 1 4.67 -22.28 -11.03
CA MET A 1 3.54 -21.34 -10.97
C MET A 1 2.84 -21.63 -9.65
N ASP A 2 3.34 -21.08 -8.56
CA ASP A 2 2.63 -21.03 -7.29
C ASP A 2 2.44 -19.55 -6.97
N VAL A 3 1.23 -19.06 -7.22
CA VAL A 3 0.79 -17.76 -6.75
C VAL A 3 0.81 -17.85 -5.24
N GLN A 4 1.62 -17.03 -4.56
CA GLN A 4 1.54 -16.88 -3.11
C GLN A 4 0.07 -16.66 -2.72
N ALA A 5 -0.53 -17.66 -2.10
CA ALA A 5 -1.90 -17.56 -1.63
C ALA A 5 -1.93 -16.49 -0.55
N ASN A 6 -2.59 -15.37 -0.84
CA ASN A 6 -2.88 -14.37 0.18
C ASN A 6 -3.56 -15.06 1.37
N PRO A 7 -3.21 -14.72 2.62
CA PRO A 7 -3.87 -15.29 3.78
C PRO A 7 -5.39 -15.04 3.67
N PRO A 8 -6.23 -16.02 4.09
CA PRO A 8 -7.68 -15.86 4.02
C PRO A 8 -8.10 -14.61 4.80
N LEU A 9 -8.90 -13.76 4.13
CA LEU A 9 -9.38 -12.51 4.72
C LEU A 9 -10.25 -12.80 5.96
N PRO A 10 -10.29 -11.86 6.93
CA PRO A 10 -10.86 -12.09 8.25
C PRO A 10 -12.40 -12.29 8.24
N SER A 11 -12.95 -12.77 9.36
CA SER A 11 -14.39 -13.01 9.51
C SER A 11 -15.22 -11.73 9.27
N ARG A 12 -16.51 -11.85 8.97
CA ARG A 12 -17.35 -10.70 8.55
C ARG A 12 -17.35 -9.53 9.55
N GLU A 13 -17.24 -9.80 10.84
CA GLU A 13 -17.14 -8.79 11.90
C GLU A 13 -15.77 -8.12 11.95
N GLN A 14 -14.70 -8.92 11.86
CA GLN A 14 -13.32 -8.42 11.79
C GLN A 14 -13.08 -7.58 10.52
N ALA A 15 -13.67 -7.99 9.39
CA ALA A 15 -13.63 -7.22 8.14
C ALA A 15 -14.35 -5.87 8.29
N ALA A 16 -15.46 -5.79 9.04
CA ALA A 16 -16.19 -4.54 9.26
C ALA A 16 -15.42 -3.55 10.15
N GLU A 17 -14.65 -4.03 11.13
CA GLU A 17 -13.74 -3.20 11.92
C GLU A 17 -12.54 -2.74 11.08
N HIS A 18 -11.92 -3.65 10.33
CA HIS A 18 -10.80 -3.35 9.42
C HIS A 18 -11.16 -2.28 8.38
N ILE A 19 -12.32 -2.43 7.72
CA ILE A 19 -12.84 -1.45 6.77
C ILE A 19 -13.08 -0.10 7.45
N ARG A 20 -13.68 -0.07 8.65
CA ARG A 20 -13.89 1.18 9.40
C ARG A 20 -12.58 1.92 9.68
N ASN A 21 -11.53 1.19 10.04
CA ASN A 21 -10.21 1.77 10.27
C ASN A 21 -9.61 2.33 8.97
N LYS A 22 -9.64 1.56 7.88
CA LYS A 22 -9.18 2.04 6.56
C LYS A 22 -9.96 3.26 6.06
N LEU A 23 -11.28 3.32 6.27
CA LEU A 23 -12.12 4.46 5.88
C LEU A 23 -11.74 5.77 6.59
N ALA A 24 -11.15 5.67 7.79
CA ALA A 24 -10.68 6.84 8.52
C ALA A 24 -9.41 7.45 7.91
N LEU A 25 -8.61 6.62 7.24
CA LEU A 25 -7.28 6.96 6.71
C LEU A 25 -7.30 7.48 5.26
N LEU A 26 -8.46 7.39 4.59
CA LEU A 26 -8.62 7.81 3.20
C LEU A 26 -8.22 9.27 2.96
N PRO A 27 -7.44 9.55 1.89
CA PRO A 27 -7.00 10.89 1.57
C PRO A 27 -8.10 11.73 0.91
N ASP A 28 -7.96 13.05 1.04
CA ASP A 28 -8.80 14.06 0.39
C ASP A 28 -8.28 14.39 -1.04
N GLN A 29 -7.90 13.36 -1.79
CA GLN A 29 -7.28 13.46 -3.13
C GLN A 29 -8.09 12.68 -4.18
N PRO A 30 -7.95 13.00 -5.48
CA PRO A 30 -8.58 12.25 -6.56
C PRO A 30 -7.87 10.91 -6.81
N GLY A 31 -8.62 9.91 -7.23
CA GLY A 31 -8.05 8.58 -7.46
C GLY A 31 -9.04 7.50 -7.82
N CYS A 32 -8.51 6.29 -8.00
CA CYS A 32 -9.29 5.07 -8.20
C CYS A 32 -9.38 4.27 -6.91
N TYR A 33 -10.48 3.55 -6.72
CA TYR A 33 -10.65 2.59 -5.63
C TYR A 33 -11.12 1.24 -6.19
N LEU A 34 -10.65 0.16 -5.56
CA LEU A 34 -10.91 -1.22 -5.93
C LEU A 34 -11.50 -1.93 -4.72
N MET A 35 -12.67 -2.55 -4.90
CA MET A 35 -13.34 -3.33 -3.86
C MET A 35 -13.02 -4.81 -4.05
N LYS A 36 -12.66 -5.50 -2.96
CA LYS A 36 -12.28 -6.91 -2.94
C LYS A 36 -13.25 -7.74 -2.11
N ASN A 37 -13.49 -8.98 -2.55
CA ASN A 37 -14.28 -9.97 -1.81
C ASN A 37 -13.41 -10.80 -0.84
N ALA A 38 -13.97 -11.85 -0.23
CA ALA A 38 -13.30 -12.69 0.76
C ALA A 38 -12.10 -13.46 0.19
N GLU A 39 -12.13 -13.75 -1.11
CA GLU A 39 -11.06 -14.43 -1.84
C GLU A 39 -9.99 -13.44 -2.36
N GLY A 40 -10.13 -12.14 -2.05
CA GLY A 40 -9.21 -11.09 -2.52
C GLY A 40 -9.42 -10.68 -3.98
N VAL A 41 -10.47 -11.18 -4.64
CA VAL A 41 -10.80 -10.87 -6.05
C VAL A 41 -11.42 -9.48 -6.14
N ILE A 42 -11.00 -8.69 -7.13
CA ILE A 42 -11.54 -7.35 -7.40
C ILE A 42 -12.94 -7.49 -8.00
N ILE A 43 -13.95 -7.10 -7.24
CA ILE A 43 -15.36 -7.21 -7.62
C ILE A 43 -15.95 -5.91 -8.16
N TYR A 44 -15.32 -4.77 -7.86
CA TYR A 44 -15.71 -3.45 -8.34
C TYR A 44 -14.51 -2.50 -8.42
N VAL A 45 -14.47 -1.66 -9.45
CA VAL A 45 -13.53 -0.55 -9.58
C VAL A 45 -14.30 0.74 -9.81
N GLY A 46 -13.90 1.83 -9.16
CA GLY A 46 -14.51 3.13 -9.36
C GLY A 46 -13.52 4.30 -9.25
N LYS A 47 -13.86 5.45 -9.84
CA LYS A 47 -13.12 6.71 -9.66
C LYS A 47 -13.77 7.65 -8.64
N ALA A 48 -12.96 8.51 -8.04
CA ALA A 48 -13.40 9.54 -7.11
C ALA A 48 -12.66 10.86 -7.37
N LYS A 49 -13.40 11.99 -7.25
CA LYS A 49 -12.75 13.31 -7.14
C LYS A 49 -12.08 13.50 -5.78
N VAL A 50 -12.70 12.92 -4.75
CA VAL A 50 -12.21 12.88 -3.37
C VAL A 50 -12.45 11.46 -2.88
N LEU A 51 -11.39 10.68 -2.72
CA LEU A 51 -11.45 9.26 -2.33
C LEU A 51 -12.19 9.06 -1.01
N LYS A 52 -11.85 9.87 0.01
CA LYS A 52 -12.51 9.86 1.33
C LYS A 52 -14.04 9.91 1.27
N ASN A 53 -14.58 10.91 0.59
CA ASN A 53 -16.04 11.09 0.50
C ASN A 53 -16.70 9.97 -0.31
N ARG A 54 -16.06 9.58 -1.42
CA ARG A 54 -16.66 8.60 -2.34
C ARG A 54 -16.68 7.20 -1.73
N VAL A 55 -15.58 6.72 -1.17
CA VAL A 55 -15.51 5.35 -0.64
C VAL A 55 -16.36 5.22 0.63
N ARG A 56 -16.37 6.23 1.51
CA ARG A 56 -17.26 6.25 2.70
C ARG A 56 -18.73 6.14 2.34
N SER A 57 -19.16 6.70 1.21
CA SER A 57 -20.56 6.64 0.76
C SER A 57 -21.09 5.24 0.51
N TYR A 58 -20.23 4.21 0.37
CA TYR A 58 -20.65 2.81 0.23
C TYR A 58 -20.94 2.13 1.58
N PHE A 59 -20.55 2.74 2.69
CA PHE A 59 -20.68 2.15 4.02
C PHE A 59 -21.57 2.99 4.96
N ILE A 60 -22.15 4.08 4.44
CA ILE A 60 -22.98 5.02 5.20
C ILE A 60 -24.30 5.23 4.46
N GLY A 61 -25.43 5.09 5.19
CA GLY A 61 -26.78 5.36 4.70
C GLY A 61 -27.49 4.15 4.08
N SER A 62 -28.70 4.38 3.57
CA SER A 62 -29.47 3.37 2.83
C SER A 62 -29.00 3.30 1.38
N HIS A 63 -28.94 2.09 0.84
CA HIS A 63 -28.45 1.83 -0.51
C HIS A 63 -29.53 1.15 -1.36
N ASN A 64 -29.51 1.42 -2.66
CA ASN A 64 -30.33 0.69 -3.62
C ASN A 64 -29.95 -0.81 -3.60
N GLY A 65 -30.91 -1.71 -3.87
CA GLY A 65 -30.70 -3.17 -3.70
C GLY A 65 -29.46 -3.75 -4.41
N LYS A 66 -29.03 -3.16 -5.54
CA LYS A 66 -27.79 -3.54 -6.23
C LYS A 66 -26.52 -3.12 -5.49
N THR A 67 -26.48 -1.89 -4.98
CA THR A 67 -25.33 -1.37 -4.22
C THR A 67 -25.24 -2.10 -2.88
N GLN A 68 -26.37 -2.42 -2.25
CA GLN A 68 -26.40 -3.19 -1.01
C GLN A 68 -25.84 -4.62 -1.19
N ARG A 69 -26.15 -5.28 -2.32
CA ARG A 69 -25.53 -6.56 -2.67
C ARG A 69 -24.02 -6.46 -2.87
N LEU A 70 -23.55 -5.45 -3.62
CA LEU A 70 -22.11 -5.19 -3.76
C LEU A 70 -21.45 -5.03 -2.38
N VAL A 71 -21.97 -4.13 -1.55
CA VAL A 71 -21.41 -3.83 -0.21
C VAL A 71 -21.37 -5.07 0.68
N SER A 72 -22.35 -5.97 0.57
CA SER A 72 -22.39 -7.21 1.35
C SER A 72 -21.25 -8.19 1.04
N GLU A 73 -20.69 -8.12 -0.17
CA GLU A 73 -19.56 -8.96 -0.61
C GLU A 73 -18.20 -8.32 -0.35
N ILE A 74 -18.14 -7.02 -0.06
CA ILE A 74 -16.87 -6.34 0.24
C ILE A 74 -16.29 -6.90 1.54
N ARG A 75 -15.02 -7.31 1.48
CA ARG A 75 -14.20 -7.68 2.63
C ARG A 75 -12.97 -6.80 2.79
N ASP A 76 -12.53 -6.18 1.71
CA ASP A 76 -11.48 -5.18 1.74
C ASP A 76 -11.61 -4.18 0.59
N PHE A 77 -10.89 -3.06 0.68
CA PHE A 77 -10.73 -2.13 -0.44
C PHE A 77 -9.30 -1.59 -0.52
N GLU A 78 -8.94 -1.17 -1.73
CA GLU A 78 -7.68 -0.50 -2.06
C GLU A 78 -7.97 0.78 -2.83
N TYR A 79 -7.00 1.68 -2.87
CA TYR A 79 -7.08 2.89 -3.67
C TYR A 79 -5.72 3.28 -4.25
N ILE A 80 -5.76 4.07 -5.31
CA ILE A 80 -4.60 4.64 -6.00
C ILE A 80 -4.85 6.13 -6.11
N VAL A 81 -3.95 6.92 -5.53
CA VAL A 81 -3.98 8.37 -5.64
C VAL A 81 -3.44 8.77 -7.00
N THR A 82 -4.11 9.73 -7.62
CA THR A 82 -3.73 10.32 -8.90
C THR A 82 -3.57 11.83 -8.77
N GLY A 83 -2.79 12.45 -9.64
CA GLY A 83 -2.59 13.91 -9.68
C GLY A 83 -3.80 14.69 -10.19
N SER A 84 -4.75 14.04 -10.86
CA SER A 84 -5.97 14.72 -11.34
C SER A 84 -7.19 13.81 -11.50
N ASN A 85 -8.38 14.42 -11.57
CA ASN A 85 -9.63 13.72 -11.88
C ASN A 85 -9.61 12.98 -13.23
N MET A 86 -8.79 13.46 -14.18
CA MET A 86 -8.66 12.85 -15.49
C MET A 86 -7.86 11.56 -15.42
N GLU A 87 -6.76 11.59 -14.67
CA GLU A 87 -5.94 10.42 -14.40
C GLU A 87 -6.76 9.33 -13.74
N ALA A 88 -7.56 9.67 -12.72
CA ALA A 88 -8.47 8.73 -12.09
C ALA A 88 -9.47 8.12 -13.10
N LEU A 89 -9.97 8.90 -14.08
CA LEU A 89 -10.85 8.36 -15.12
C LEU A 89 -10.13 7.38 -16.04
N ILE A 90 -8.94 7.73 -16.51
CA ILE A 90 -8.14 6.88 -17.42
C ILE A 90 -7.73 5.58 -16.69
N LEU A 91 -7.24 5.71 -15.45
CA LEU A 91 -6.84 4.61 -14.61
C LEU A 91 -8.02 3.68 -14.31
N GLU A 92 -9.19 4.21 -13.97
CA GLU A 92 -10.43 3.42 -13.78
C GLU A 92 -10.75 2.59 -15.02
N CYS A 93 -10.71 3.20 -16.21
CA CYS A 93 -10.99 2.52 -17.46
C CYS A 93 -10.00 1.37 -17.73
N ASN A 94 -8.72 1.58 -17.43
CA ASN A 94 -7.70 0.55 -17.58
C ASN A 94 -7.90 -0.60 -16.59
N LEU A 95 -8.13 -0.29 -15.32
CA LEU A 95 -8.36 -1.28 -14.26
C LEU A 95 -9.64 -2.11 -14.50
N ILE A 96 -10.70 -1.50 -15.05
CA ILE A 96 -11.92 -2.23 -15.40
C ILE A 96 -11.67 -3.18 -16.57
N LYS A 97 -10.93 -2.77 -17.58
CA LYS A 97 -10.59 -3.63 -18.73
C LYS A 97 -9.69 -4.79 -18.33
N GLU A 98 -8.80 -4.57 -17.38
CA GLU A 98 -7.87 -5.57 -16.88
C GLU A 98 -8.58 -6.60 -16.00
N HIS A 99 -9.28 -6.13 -14.96
CA HIS A 99 -9.85 -7.02 -13.95
C HIS A 99 -11.25 -7.53 -14.29
N MET A 100 -11.91 -6.91 -15.27
CA MET A 100 -13.29 -7.22 -15.69
C MET A 100 -14.25 -7.47 -14.51
N PRO A 101 -14.28 -6.57 -13.51
CA PRO A 101 -14.99 -6.78 -12.25
C PRO A 101 -16.50 -6.99 -12.43
N ARG A 102 -17.03 -8.00 -11.72
CA ARG A 102 -18.42 -8.48 -11.88
C ARG A 102 -19.48 -7.39 -11.71
N TYR A 103 -19.28 -6.42 -10.81
CA TYR A 103 -20.27 -5.39 -10.48
C TYR A 103 -20.16 -4.10 -11.31
N ASN A 104 -19.17 -3.96 -12.20
CA ASN A 104 -19.08 -2.82 -13.11
C ASN A 104 -20.06 -3.01 -14.29
N VAL A 105 -21.23 -2.37 -14.19
CA VAL A 105 -22.37 -2.65 -15.08
C VAL A 105 -22.37 -1.89 -16.41
N LEU A 106 -21.47 -0.92 -16.65
CA LEU A 106 -21.53 -0.11 -17.89
C LEU A 106 -20.17 0.49 -18.28
N LEU A 107 -19.17 -0.35 -18.42
CA LEU A 107 -17.95 -0.07 -19.21
C LEU A 107 -17.52 -1.32 -20.02
N LYS A 108 -18.50 -2.17 -20.38
CA LYS A 108 -18.37 -3.22 -21.41
C LYS A 108 -18.51 -2.65 -22.83
N ASP A 109 -18.82 -1.37 -22.96
CA ASP A 109 -18.85 -0.68 -24.25
C ASP A 109 -17.42 -0.28 -24.65
N ASP A 110 -17.10 -0.62 -25.89
CA ASP A 110 -15.92 -0.30 -26.69
C ASP A 110 -15.71 1.22 -26.94
N LYS A 111 -16.04 2.09 -25.99
CA LYS A 111 -15.82 3.54 -26.10
C LYS A 111 -14.35 3.84 -25.90
N SER A 112 -13.59 3.53 -26.94
CA SER A 112 -12.23 3.97 -27.16
C SER A 112 -12.16 5.49 -27.03
N PHE A 113 -11.11 5.96 -26.37
CA PHE A 113 -10.89 7.40 -26.16
C PHE A 113 -10.85 8.13 -27.52
N PRO A 114 -11.42 9.33 -27.63
CA PRO A 114 -11.33 10.13 -28.84
C PRO A 114 -9.89 10.61 -29.08
N TYR A 115 -9.50 10.61 -30.33
CA TYR A 115 -8.24 11.12 -30.87
C TYR A 115 -8.56 12.18 -31.92
N ILE A 116 -7.65 13.12 -32.11
CA ILE A 116 -7.64 14.03 -33.26
C ILE A 116 -6.75 13.40 -34.32
N LYS A 117 -7.28 13.22 -35.52
CA LYS A 117 -6.59 12.68 -36.69
C LYS A 117 -6.36 13.79 -37.71
N ILE A 118 -5.15 13.88 -38.24
CA ILE A 118 -4.83 14.58 -39.48
C ILE A 118 -4.87 13.56 -40.61
N THR A 119 -5.77 13.74 -41.58
CA THR A 119 -5.88 12.83 -42.73
C THR A 119 -4.70 12.97 -43.70
N SER A 120 -4.37 11.90 -44.41
CA SER A 120 -3.26 11.84 -45.37
C SER A 120 -3.71 11.97 -46.82
N GLU A 121 -4.84 12.64 -47.06
CA GLU A 121 -5.39 12.86 -48.41
C GLU A 121 -4.72 14.07 -49.08
N LYS A 122 -4.89 14.22 -50.40
CA LYS A 122 -4.33 15.36 -51.19
C LYS A 122 -4.60 16.72 -50.54
N HIS A 123 -5.76 16.88 -49.91
CA HIS A 123 -6.08 18.02 -49.08
C HIS A 123 -6.31 17.52 -47.64
N PRO A 124 -5.40 17.72 -46.69
CA PRO A 124 -5.54 17.21 -45.32
C PRO A 124 -6.68 17.91 -44.56
N LYS A 125 -7.32 17.19 -43.62
CA LYS A 125 -8.31 17.74 -42.68
C LYS A 125 -8.12 17.17 -41.28
N LEU A 126 -8.65 17.89 -40.29
CA LEU A 126 -8.72 17.46 -38.89
C LEU A 126 -10.04 16.71 -38.62
N GLU A 127 -9.97 15.58 -37.96
CA GLU A 127 -11.14 14.77 -37.57
C GLU A 127 -11.03 14.27 -36.13
N VAL A 128 -12.15 14.21 -35.41
CA VAL A 128 -12.21 13.50 -34.12
C VAL A 128 -12.65 12.06 -34.38
N VAL A 129 -11.77 11.11 -34.09
CA VAL A 129 -12.00 9.67 -34.32
C VAL A 129 -11.84 8.91 -33.01
N ARG A 130 -12.58 7.81 -32.82
CA ARG A 130 -12.42 6.94 -31.64
C ARG A 130 -11.56 5.72 -31.92
N ARG A 131 -11.36 5.37 -33.19
CA ARG A 131 -10.54 4.23 -33.61
C ARG A 131 -9.28 4.75 -34.28
N VAL A 132 -8.13 4.31 -33.78
CA VAL A 132 -6.85 4.51 -34.43
C VAL A 132 -6.70 3.39 -35.46
N LEU A 133 -6.71 3.73 -36.74
CA LEU A 133 -6.49 2.79 -37.83
C LEU A 133 -5.02 2.84 -38.23
N LYS A 134 -4.47 1.72 -38.72
CA LYS A 134 -3.14 1.69 -39.36
C LYS A 134 -3.23 2.28 -40.78
N ASP A 135 -3.63 3.55 -40.88
CA ASP A 135 -3.56 4.32 -42.11
C ASP A 135 -2.37 5.29 -42.08
N LYS A 136 -2.14 6.00 -43.19
CA LYS A 136 -1.06 7.01 -43.28
C LYS A 136 -1.40 8.31 -42.53
N GLY A 137 -2.50 8.36 -41.77
CA GLY A 137 -2.93 9.52 -40.99
C GLY A 137 -2.16 9.68 -39.68
N LYS A 138 -2.01 10.91 -39.21
CA LYS A 138 -1.37 11.20 -37.90
C LYS A 138 -2.44 11.31 -36.82
N TYR A 139 -2.27 10.62 -35.70
CA TYR A 139 -3.23 10.59 -34.60
C TYR A 139 -2.64 11.22 -33.33
N PHE A 140 -3.43 12.05 -32.66
CA PHE A 140 -3.05 12.80 -31.47
C PHE A 140 -4.11 12.62 -30.39
N GLY A 141 -3.70 12.33 -29.16
CA GLY A 141 -4.60 11.96 -28.06
C GLY A 141 -3.98 10.85 -27.20
N PRO A 142 -4.77 10.17 -26.35
CA PRO A 142 -6.22 10.24 -26.18
C PRO A 142 -6.74 11.48 -25.46
N TYR A 143 -7.96 11.92 -25.81
CA TYR A 143 -8.66 12.99 -25.13
C TYR A 143 -9.66 12.46 -24.10
N PRO A 144 -9.93 13.21 -23.02
CA PRO A 144 -10.88 12.87 -21.95
C PRO A 144 -12.27 12.40 -22.41
N ASN A 145 -12.81 13.10 -23.39
CA ASN A 145 -14.14 12.94 -23.92
C ASN A 145 -14.20 13.62 -25.29
N ALA A 146 -15.25 13.32 -26.07
CA ALA A 146 -15.37 13.82 -27.43
C ALA A 146 -15.50 15.35 -27.46
N PHE A 147 -16.02 15.96 -26.40
CA PHE A 147 -16.14 17.41 -26.28
C PHE A 147 -14.77 18.09 -26.20
N ALA A 148 -13.85 17.60 -25.38
CA ALA A 148 -12.49 18.12 -25.26
C ALA A 148 -11.71 17.98 -26.58
N ALA A 149 -11.84 16.84 -27.26
CA ALA A 149 -11.27 16.64 -28.59
C ALA A 149 -11.86 17.63 -29.61
N GLN A 150 -13.18 17.87 -29.54
CA GLN A 150 -13.87 18.79 -30.45
C GLN A 150 -13.50 20.26 -30.20
N GLU A 151 -13.34 20.69 -28.95
CA GLU A 151 -12.90 22.05 -28.61
C GLU A 151 -11.47 22.29 -29.09
N THR A 152 -10.57 21.32 -28.89
CA THR A 152 -9.20 21.38 -29.43
C THR A 152 -9.20 21.45 -30.95
N LYS A 153 -10.03 20.64 -31.61
CA LYS A 153 -10.22 20.69 -33.06
C LYS A 153 -10.71 22.07 -33.50
N LYS A 154 -11.72 22.66 -32.84
CA LYS A 154 -12.23 23.99 -33.19
C LYS A 154 -11.16 25.07 -33.07
N LEU A 155 -10.30 24.99 -32.05
CA LEU A 155 -9.19 25.90 -31.89
C LEU A 155 -8.18 25.75 -33.03
N LEU A 156 -7.76 24.53 -33.34
CA LEU A 156 -6.85 24.26 -34.45
C LEU A 156 -7.43 24.69 -35.81
N ASP A 157 -8.73 24.47 -36.01
CA ASP A 157 -9.50 24.90 -37.18
C ASP A 157 -9.62 26.43 -37.33
N ARG A 158 -9.28 27.22 -36.29
CA ARG A 158 -9.20 28.69 -36.34
C ARG A 158 -7.78 29.18 -36.56
N LEU A 159 -6.80 28.46 -36.00
CA LEU A 159 -5.38 28.82 -36.11
C LEU A 159 -4.77 28.40 -37.44
N TYR A 160 -5.22 27.27 -37.99
CA TYR A 160 -4.66 26.66 -39.20
C TYR A 160 -5.79 26.41 -40.22
N PRO A 161 -5.80 27.11 -41.37
CA PRO A 161 -6.91 27.10 -42.33
C PRO A 161 -6.97 25.84 -43.21
N LEU A 162 -7.04 24.66 -42.59
CA LEU A 162 -7.28 23.39 -43.27
C LEU A 162 -8.73 23.28 -43.77
N ARG A 163 -8.97 22.43 -44.77
CA ARG A 163 -10.34 22.24 -45.29
C ARG A 163 -11.24 21.59 -44.24
N LYS A 164 -12.51 21.98 -44.25
CA LYS A 164 -13.55 21.47 -43.33
C LYS A 164 -14.65 20.66 -44.04
N CYS A 165 -14.71 20.73 -45.37
CA CYS A 165 -15.67 20.02 -46.19
C CYS A 165 -15.34 18.52 -46.27
N ASN A 166 -16.36 17.67 -46.26
CA ASN A 166 -16.18 16.23 -46.48
C ASN A 166 -15.90 15.91 -47.95
N THR A 167 -16.66 16.54 -48.85
CA THR A 167 -16.48 16.48 -50.30
C THR A 167 -16.10 17.87 -50.77
N LEU A 168 -15.13 18.01 -51.69
CA LEU A 168 -14.77 19.33 -52.22
C LEU A 168 -15.93 19.85 -53.10
N PRO A 169 -16.51 21.03 -52.77
CA PRO A 169 -17.46 21.70 -53.65
C PRO A 169 -16.73 22.44 -54.78
N ASP A 170 -17.45 22.89 -55.81
CA ASP A 170 -16.88 23.64 -56.94
C ASP A 170 -16.69 25.14 -56.67
N LYS A 171 -17.19 25.66 -55.54
CA LYS A 171 -17.13 27.08 -55.16
C LYS A 171 -16.62 27.27 -53.73
N VAL A 172 -15.98 28.40 -53.46
CA VAL A 172 -15.55 28.76 -52.11
C VAL A 172 -16.72 28.82 -51.11
N CYS A 173 -16.44 28.45 -49.86
CA CYS A 173 -17.41 28.38 -48.77
C CYS A 173 -17.21 29.50 -47.74
N LEU A 174 -18.16 29.68 -46.82
CA LEU A 174 -18.08 30.68 -45.76
C LEU A 174 -16.77 30.61 -44.95
N TYR A 175 -16.23 29.42 -44.71
CA TYR A 175 -14.98 29.26 -43.95
C TYR A 175 -13.77 29.90 -44.64
N TYR A 176 -13.77 30.01 -45.97
CA TYR A 176 -12.74 30.76 -46.70
C TYR A 176 -12.84 32.26 -46.42
N HIS A 177 -14.05 32.83 -46.50
CA HIS A 177 -14.30 34.24 -46.20
C HIS A 177 -14.00 34.59 -44.73
N LEU A 178 -14.09 33.62 -43.83
CA LEU A 178 -13.70 33.75 -42.42
C LEU A 178 -12.21 33.48 -42.17
N GLY A 179 -11.39 33.23 -43.20
CA GLY A 179 -9.96 32.95 -43.07
C GLY A 179 -9.60 31.60 -42.45
N GLN A 180 -10.55 30.66 -42.40
CA GLN A 180 -10.42 29.35 -41.75
C GLN A 180 -10.27 28.19 -42.75
N CYS A 181 -10.07 28.47 -44.03
CA CYS A 181 -9.87 27.48 -45.08
C CYS A 181 -9.09 28.11 -46.22
N VAL A 182 -8.08 27.42 -46.77
CA VAL A 182 -7.33 27.84 -47.98
C VAL A 182 -8.10 27.65 -49.30
N ALA A 183 -9.34 27.15 -49.23
CA ALA A 183 -10.23 26.94 -50.37
C ALA A 183 -9.62 26.19 -51.58
N PRO A 184 -9.16 24.94 -51.40
CA PRO A 184 -8.65 24.12 -52.50
C PRO A 184 -9.72 23.72 -53.54
N CYS A 185 -10.98 24.11 -53.30
CA CYS A 185 -12.10 23.93 -54.20
C CYS A 185 -12.00 24.80 -55.46
N GLU A 186 -11.44 26.00 -55.32
CA GLU A 186 -11.40 27.00 -56.39
C GLU A 186 -9.96 27.45 -56.71
N TYR A 187 -9.09 27.48 -55.69
CA TYR A 187 -7.71 27.91 -55.85
C TYR A 187 -6.73 26.73 -55.73
N PRO A 188 -5.72 26.66 -56.62
CA PRO A 188 -4.63 25.69 -56.47
C PRO A 188 -3.76 26.07 -55.27
N VAL A 189 -3.59 25.14 -54.34
CA VAL A 189 -2.76 25.30 -53.13
C VAL A 189 -1.56 24.38 -53.25
N GLU A 190 -0.37 24.92 -53.04
CA GLU A 190 0.88 24.17 -53.11
C GLU A 190 0.99 23.12 -51.97
N PRO A 191 1.53 21.92 -52.24
CA PRO A 191 1.73 20.89 -51.20
C PRO A 191 2.56 21.35 -50.01
N THR A 192 3.55 22.22 -50.25
CA THR A 192 4.45 22.78 -49.22
C THR A 192 3.70 23.57 -48.15
N GLU A 193 2.61 24.22 -48.53
CA GLU A 193 1.78 24.99 -47.59
C GLU A 193 1.00 24.07 -46.65
N TYR A 194 0.53 22.92 -47.15
CA TYR A 194 -0.07 21.89 -46.31
C TYR A 194 0.95 21.25 -45.37
N GLU A 195 2.17 20.96 -45.83
CA GLU A 195 3.23 20.39 -45.00
C GLU A 195 3.61 21.31 -43.85
N ARG A 196 3.72 22.62 -44.13
CA ARG A 196 3.94 23.65 -43.09
C ARG A 196 2.83 23.62 -42.03
N MET A 197 1.57 23.68 -42.45
CA MET A 197 0.43 23.63 -41.53
C MET A 197 0.37 22.33 -40.73
N ILE A 198 0.62 21.17 -41.35
CA ILE A 198 0.66 19.88 -40.65
C ILE A 198 1.79 19.86 -39.62
N SER A 199 2.96 20.40 -39.96
CA SER A 199 4.11 20.47 -39.06
C SER A 199 3.82 21.35 -37.84
N GLU A 200 3.22 22.53 -38.05
CA GLU A 200 2.83 23.44 -36.97
C GLU A 200 1.74 22.84 -36.07
N VAL A 201 0.71 22.21 -36.64
CA VAL A 201 -0.32 21.48 -35.88
C VAL A 201 0.30 20.33 -35.08
N SER A 202 1.22 19.57 -35.70
CA SER A 202 1.91 18.47 -35.02
C SER A 202 2.77 18.98 -33.87
N ARG A 203 3.48 20.09 -34.06
CA ARG A 203 4.29 20.76 -33.03
C ARG A 203 3.40 21.26 -31.88
N PHE A 204 2.27 21.87 -32.17
CA PHE A 204 1.31 22.31 -31.15
C PHE A 204 0.79 21.13 -30.31
N LEU A 205 0.38 20.04 -30.96
CA LEU A 205 -0.16 18.85 -30.30
C LEU A 205 0.90 18.02 -29.54
N ASN A 206 2.18 18.13 -29.90
CA ASN A 206 3.29 17.43 -29.24
C ASN A 206 3.98 18.24 -28.13
N GLY A 207 3.48 19.42 -27.78
CA GLY A 207 4.00 20.20 -26.63
C GLY A 207 4.58 21.57 -26.96
N GLY A 208 4.61 21.99 -28.22
CA GLY A 208 5.10 23.31 -28.66
C GLY A 208 4.13 24.47 -28.48
N HIS A 209 3.20 24.37 -27.53
CA HIS A 209 2.15 25.37 -27.29
C HIS A 209 2.65 26.61 -26.53
N GLY A 210 3.82 26.56 -25.89
CA GLY A 210 4.41 27.71 -25.18
C GLY A 210 4.71 28.90 -26.10
N ASP A 211 5.19 28.64 -27.31
CA ASP A 211 5.46 29.67 -28.31
C ASP A 211 4.16 30.31 -28.81
N ILE A 212 3.14 29.48 -29.04
CA ILE A 212 1.83 29.92 -29.51
C ILE A 212 1.09 30.70 -28.42
N LYS A 213 1.21 30.29 -27.16
CA LYS A 213 0.68 31.06 -26.02
C LYS A 213 1.32 32.44 -25.95
N ARG A 214 2.65 32.54 -26.05
CA ARG A 214 3.37 33.82 -26.05
C ARG A 214 2.92 34.72 -27.20
N GLU A 215 2.73 34.14 -28.38
CA GLU A 215 2.27 34.90 -29.55
C GLU A 215 0.82 35.38 -29.39
N LEU A 216 -0.09 34.55 -28.87
CA LEU A 216 -1.47 34.94 -28.58
C LEU A 216 -1.54 35.99 -27.47
N GLN A 217 -0.68 35.89 -26.45
CA GLN A 217 -0.56 36.87 -25.38
C GLN A 217 -0.15 38.24 -25.95
N ARG A 218 0.88 38.25 -26.81
CA ARG A 218 1.35 39.46 -27.49
C ARG A 218 0.25 40.09 -28.35
N LYS A 219 -0.49 39.28 -29.11
CA LYS A 219 -1.63 39.74 -29.92
C LYS A 219 -2.78 40.28 -29.08
N MET A 220 -3.05 39.65 -27.93
CA MET A 220 -4.04 40.13 -26.97
C MET A 220 -3.67 41.49 -26.40
N GLU A 221 -2.41 41.67 -25.98
CA GLU A 221 -1.88 42.92 -25.43
C GLU A 221 -1.86 44.04 -26.49
N ALA A 222 -1.46 43.73 -27.72
CA ALA A 222 -1.50 44.68 -28.83
C ALA A 222 -2.95 45.13 -29.14
N ALA A 223 -3.89 44.18 -29.27
CA ALA A 223 -5.30 44.48 -29.52
C ALA A 223 -5.93 45.30 -28.36
N ALA A 224 -5.56 45.01 -27.11
CA ALA A 224 -5.99 45.80 -25.96
C ALA A 224 -5.42 47.23 -25.99
N GLY A 225 -4.16 47.39 -26.42
CA GLY A 225 -3.51 48.69 -26.62
C GLY A 225 -4.15 49.53 -27.73
N GLU A 226 -4.65 48.89 -28.78
CA GLU A 226 -5.40 49.51 -29.88
C GLU A 226 -6.90 49.74 -29.57
N LEU A 227 -7.34 49.45 -28.34
CA LEU A 227 -8.75 49.53 -27.90
C LEU A 227 -9.70 48.56 -28.64
N GLU A 228 -9.18 47.52 -29.29
CA GLU A 228 -9.94 46.43 -29.94
C GLU A 228 -10.35 45.36 -28.90
N PHE A 229 -11.19 45.71 -27.94
CA PHE A 229 -11.52 44.84 -26.79
C PHE A 229 -12.19 43.51 -27.16
N GLU A 230 -12.97 43.47 -28.24
CA GLU A 230 -13.59 42.22 -28.72
C GLU A 230 -12.53 41.23 -29.19
N ARG A 231 -11.52 41.72 -29.92
CA ARG A 231 -10.43 40.91 -30.45
C ARG A 231 -9.48 40.48 -29.34
N ALA A 232 -9.18 41.36 -28.39
CA ALA A 232 -8.44 41.01 -27.18
C ALA A 232 -9.16 39.91 -26.37
N ARG A 233 -10.48 39.99 -26.24
CA ARG A 233 -11.29 38.93 -25.59
C ARG A 233 -11.18 37.60 -26.34
N GLU A 234 -11.24 37.60 -27.68
CA GLU A 234 -11.08 36.37 -28.45
C GLU A 234 -9.72 35.70 -28.21
N TYR A 235 -8.62 36.46 -28.20
CA TYR A 235 -7.29 35.92 -27.89
C TYR A 235 -7.18 35.39 -26.46
N ARG A 236 -7.74 36.11 -25.48
CA ARG A 236 -7.79 35.65 -24.09
C ARG A 236 -8.55 34.33 -23.95
N ASP A 237 -9.72 34.24 -24.57
CA ASP A 237 -10.55 33.03 -24.50
C ASP A 237 -9.85 31.85 -25.20
N GLN A 238 -9.06 32.09 -26.27
CA GLN A 238 -8.18 31.09 -26.89
C GLN A 238 -7.05 30.64 -25.95
N ILE A 239 -6.39 31.56 -25.24
CA ILE A 239 -5.33 31.24 -24.26
C ILE A 239 -5.89 30.36 -23.14
N GLN A 240 -7.05 30.72 -22.58
CA GLN A 240 -7.72 29.93 -21.54
C GLN A 240 -8.12 28.52 -22.03
N ALA A 241 -8.56 28.41 -23.29
CA ALA A 241 -8.87 27.12 -23.91
C ALA A 241 -7.61 26.24 -24.03
N ILE A 242 -6.47 26.82 -24.41
CA ILE A 242 -5.17 26.14 -24.50
C ILE A 242 -4.73 25.64 -23.11
N GLU A 243 -4.76 26.51 -22.10
CA GLU A 243 -4.37 26.17 -20.72
C GLU A 243 -5.21 25.02 -20.16
N SER A 244 -6.54 25.08 -20.36
CA SER A 244 -7.45 24.04 -19.90
C SER A 244 -7.26 22.70 -20.61
N LEU A 245 -6.66 22.67 -21.79
CA LEU A 245 -6.31 21.45 -22.52
C LEU A 245 -4.96 20.88 -22.06
N MET A 246 -3.98 21.74 -21.80
CA MET A 246 -2.64 21.36 -21.33
C MET A 246 -2.66 20.64 -19.98
N GLU A 247 -3.50 21.09 -19.03
CA GLU A 247 -3.68 20.40 -17.75
C GLU A 247 -4.25 18.98 -17.93
N LYS A 248 -4.98 18.73 -19.02
CA LYS A 248 -5.67 17.45 -19.28
C LYS A 248 -4.84 16.45 -20.09
N GLN A 249 -3.74 16.87 -20.72
CA GLN A 249 -2.95 16.06 -21.67
C GLN A 249 -1.67 15.45 -21.08
N LYS A 250 -1.31 15.75 -19.83
CA LYS A 250 -0.06 15.30 -19.19
C LYS A 250 0.08 13.78 -19.01
N ILE A 251 -0.94 12.96 -19.29
CA ILE A 251 -1.00 11.57 -18.78
C ILE A 251 -1.31 10.55 -19.87
N THR A 252 -0.68 10.61 -21.03
CA THR A 252 -0.67 9.41 -21.88
C THR A 252 0.67 9.21 -22.55
N MET A 253 1.29 8.08 -22.18
CA MET A 253 2.39 7.52 -22.92
C MET A 253 1.84 6.82 -24.15
N THR A 254 2.37 7.17 -25.32
CA THR A 254 2.04 6.55 -26.60
C THR A 254 2.78 5.24 -26.85
N ASP A 255 3.72 4.84 -25.98
CA ASP A 255 4.49 3.62 -26.17
C ASP A 255 3.93 2.42 -25.40
N ALA A 256 3.89 1.27 -26.09
CA ALA A 256 3.38 0.01 -25.56
C ALA A 256 4.47 -0.79 -24.83
N LYS A 257 5.49 -0.13 -24.25
CA LYS A 257 6.60 -0.83 -23.59
C LYS A 257 6.21 -1.26 -22.18
N ASP A 258 6.62 -2.48 -21.83
CA ASP A 258 6.49 -3.01 -20.49
C ASP A 258 7.54 -2.37 -19.58
N ARG A 259 7.08 -1.76 -18.48
CA ARG A 259 7.95 -1.09 -17.51
C ARG A 259 7.55 -1.36 -16.08
N ASP A 260 8.52 -1.30 -15.19
CA ASP A 260 8.25 -1.17 -13.75
C ASP A 260 8.69 0.21 -13.30
N VAL A 261 7.82 0.93 -12.59
CA VAL A 261 8.09 2.27 -12.08
C VAL A 261 8.18 2.21 -10.57
N PHE A 262 9.34 2.57 -10.03
CA PHE A 262 9.56 2.61 -8.60
C PHE A 262 9.44 4.03 -8.05
N GLY A 263 8.90 4.13 -6.84
CA GLY A 263 8.99 5.30 -6.00
C GLY A 263 9.14 4.87 -4.55
N TYR A 264 9.81 5.68 -3.73
CA TYR A 264 9.92 5.41 -2.31
C TYR A 264 9.70 6.69 -1.51
N ALA A 265 9.33 6.51 -0.24
CA ALA A 265 9.25 7.56 0.75
C ALA A 265 9.82 7.05 2.07
N VAL A 266 10.43 7.94 2.85
CA VAL A 266 10.97 7.64 4.17
C VAL A 266 10.38 8.61 5.20
N ASP A 267 10.06 8.09 6.38
CA ASP A 267 9.59 8.87 7.52
C ASP A 267 9.80 8.07 8.82
N LYS A 268 10.19 8.74 9.91
CA LYS A 268 10.42 8.17 11.26
C LYS A 268 11.17 6.81 11.28
N GLY A 269 12.21 6.63 10.46
CA GLY A 269 13.00 5.39 10.38
C GLY A 269 12.33 4.22 9.64
N TRP A 270 11.21 4.47 8.96
CA TRP A 270 10.54 3.52 8.08
C TRP A 270 10.63 3.96 6.62
N MET A 271 10.75 2.98 5.73
CA MET A 271 10.72 3.16 4.29
C MET A 271 9.49 2.48 3.71
N CYS A 272 8.80 3.18 2.82
CA CYS A 272 7.79 2.61 1.95
C CYS A 272 8.30 2.63 0.51
N VAL A 273 8.27 1.48 -0.15
CA VAL A 273 8.55 1.34 -1.59
C VAL A 273 7.25 0.99 -2.31
N GLN A 274 6.97 1.75 -3.36
CA GLN A 274 5.83 1.60 -4.24
C GLN A 274 6.32 1.21 -5.64
N ILE A 275 5.80 0.11 -6.16
CA ILE A 275 6.04 -0.35 -7.53
C ILE A 275 4.72 -0.21 -8.31
N LEU A 276 4.77 0.44 -9.47
CA LEU A 276 3.69 0.48 -10.44
C LEU A 276 4.09 -0.34 -11.67
N TYR A 277 3.35 -1.41 -11.95
CA TYR A 277 3.59 -2.25 -13.12
C TYR A 277 2.88 -1.68 -14.34
N MET A 278 3.65 -1.31 -15.35
CA MET A 278 3.16 -0.91 -16.67
C MET A 278 3.37 -2.07 -17.65
N ARG A 279 2.31 -2.53 -18.32
CA ARG A 279 2.44 -3.48 -19.44
C ARG A 279 1.62 -2.99 -20.62
N GLN A 280 2.16 -3.09 -21.83
CA GLN A 280 1.54 -2.55 -23.06
C GLN A 280 1.09 -1.08 -22.93
N GLY A 281 1.81 -0.26 -22.16
CA GLY A 281 1.46 1.15 -21.90
C GLY A 281 0.30 1.36 -20.92
N LYS A 282 -0.22 0.30 -20.28
CA LYS A 282 -1.29 0.37 -19.26
C LYS A 282 -0.75 0.03 -17.88
N MET A 283 -1.27 0.69 -16.85
CA MET A 283 -0.99 0.36 -15.46
C MET A 283 -1.86 -0.83 -15.04
N ILE A 284 -1.23 -1.91 -14.58
CA ILE A 284 -1.91 -3.19 -14.27
C ILE A 284 -2.10 -3.36 -12.77
N GLN A 285 -1.03 -3.23 -12.01
CA GLN A 285 -1.00 -3.65 -10.62
C GLN A 285 -0.01 -2.79 -9.84
N ARG A 286 -0.18 -2.79 -8.51
CA ARG A 286 0.74 -2.10 -7.61
C ARG A 286 1.25 -3.06 -6.55
N HIS A 287 2.51 -2.89 -6.16
CA HIS A 287 3.08 -3.54 -4.97
C HIS A 287 3.52 -2.46 -4.00
N VAL A 288 3.15 -2.61 -2.72
CA VAL A 288 3.57 -1.73 -1.63
C VAL A 288 4.35 -2.56 -0.63
N SER A 289 5.52 -2.06 -0.22
CA SER A 289 6.36 -2.70 0.79
C SER A 289 6.77 -1.67 1.82
N VAL A 290 6.50 -1.94 3.10
CA VAL A 290 6.84 -1.02 4.19
C VAL A 290 7.66 -1.72 5.25
N PHE A 291 8.92 -1.29 5.40
CA PHE A 291 9.91 -1.93 6.27
C PHE A 291 10.76 -0.88 7.00
N PRO A 292 11.32 -1.22 8.18
CA PRO A 292 12.28 -0.34 8.84
C PRO A 292 13.57 -0.29 8.00
N TYR A 293 14.18 0.89 7.90
CA TYR A 293 15.47 1.08 7.22
C TYR A 293 16.48 1.62 8.25
N TYR A 294 17.75 1.29 8.09
CA TYR A 294 18.77 1.54 9.12
C TYR A 294 19.98 2.32 8.60
N GLY A 295 20.16 2.40 7.28
CA GLY A 295 21.26 3.11 6.63
C GLY A 295 20.81 4.35 5.87
N GLU A 296 21.49 4.65 4.76
CA GLU A 296 21.07 5.70 3.83
C GLU A 296 19.86 5.25 3.02
N ALA A 297 18.85 6.12 2.91
CA ALA A 297 17.57 5.79 2.30
C ALA A 297 17.69 5.30 0.85
N TYR A 298 18.61 5.87 0.07
CA TYR A 298 18.79 5.47 -1.33
C TYR A 298 19.48 4.10 -1.46
N GLU A 299 20.46 3.79 -0.60
CA GLU A 299 21.16 2.50 -0.60
C GLU A 299 20.24 1.34 -0.18
N ASP A 300 19.47 1.53 0.89
CA ASP A 300 18.49 0.55 1.37
C ASP A 300 17.38 0.33 0.32
N PHE A 301 16.95 1.39 -0.37
CA PHE A 301 16.02 1.30 -1.50
C PHE A 301 16.60 0.47 -2.67
N MET A 302 17.85 0.73 -3.06
CA MET A 302 18.49 0.00 -4.15
C MET A 302 18.71 -1.48 -3.81
N THR A 303 19.04 -1.77 -2.55
CA THR A 303 19.11 -3.15 -2.03
C THR A 303 17.75 -3.84 -2.13
N TYR A 304 16.67 -3.15 -1.78
CA TYR A 304 15.31 -3.67 -1.95
C TYR A 304 14.99 -3.97 -3.42
N VAL A 305 15.34 -3.08 -4.36
CA VAL A 305 15.11 -3.32 -5.81
C VAL A 305 15.87 -4.55 -6.30
N ALA A 306 17.13 -4.73 -5.88
CA ALA A 306 17.92 -5.91 -6.23
C ALA A 306 17.31 -7.21 -5.68
N GLN A 307 16.92 -7.21 -4.39
CA GLN A 307 16.25 -8.35 -3.76
C GLN A 307 14.92 -8.68 -4.46
N TYR A 308 14.12 -7.66 -4.75
CA TYR A 308 12.82 -7.80 -5.40
C TYR A 308 12.92 -8.56 -6.74
N TYR A 309 13.90 -8.22 -7.59
CA TYR A 309 14.11 -8.91 -8.87
C TYR A 309 14.84 -10.26 -8.73
N SER A 310 15.58 -10.48 -7.65
CA SER A 310 16.12 -11.82 -7.34
C SER A 310 15.01 -12.81 -6.97
N GLU A 311 13.97 -12.33 -6.29
CA GLU A 311 12.81 -13.14 -5.88
C GLU A 311 11.75 -13.24 -6.99
N ASN A 312 11.66 -12.25 -7.89
CA ASN A 312 10.71 -12.18 -8.99
C ASN A 312 11.42 -12.10 -10.36
N PRO A 313 11.63 -13.24 -11.05
CA PRO A 313 12.40 -13.28 -12.31
C PRO A 313 11.66 -12.71 -13.54
N ALA A 314 10.43 -12.22 -13.39
CA ALA A 314 9.67 -11.61 -14.48
C ALA A 314 10.16 -10.17 -14.75
N LEU A 315 11.20 -10.04 -15.57
CA LEU A 315 11.84 -8.76 -15.86
C LEU A 315 11.06 -7.94 -16.90
N PRO A 316 10.82 -6.63 -16.67
CA PRO A 316 10.25 -5.74 -17.67
C PRO A 316 11.29 -5.36 -18.74
N ARG A 317 10.85 -4.69 -19.81
CA ARG A 317 11.77 -4.16 -20.82
C ARG A 317 12.52 -2.91 -20.34
N GLU A 318 11.93 -2.15 -19.42
CA GLU A 318 12.51 -0.93 -18.87
C GLU A 318 12.12 -0.74 -17.39
N VAL A 319 13.04 -0.25 -16.56
CA VAL A 319 12.79 0.09 -15.15
C VAL A 319 13.00 1.58 -14.96
N LEU A 320 12.05 2.26 -14.32
CA LEU A 320 12.15 3.67 -13.95
C LEU A 320 12.43 3.79 -12.45
N LEU A 321 13.53 4.46 -12.11
CA LEU A 321 13.95 4.68 -10.72
C LEU A 321 13.83 6.17 -10.34
N PRO A 322 13.57 6.48 -9.06
CA PRO A 322 13.59 7.84 -8.54
C PRO A 322 14.98 8.45 -8.51
N VAL A 323 15.03 9.78 -8.62
CA VAL A 323 16.27 10.57 -8.55
C VAL A 323 16.86 10.47 -7.14
N THR A 324 18.19 10.48 -7.05
CA THR A 324 18.90 10.54 -5.76
C THR A 324 18.51 11.80 -4.97
N PRO A 325 18.39 11.73 -3.63
CA PRO A 325 18.02 12.89 -2.81
C PRO A 325 18.93 14.12 -3.01
N GLY A 326 20.23 13.92 -3.30
CA GLY A 326 21.17 15.01 -3.59
C GLY A 326 20.88 15.73 -4.92
N GLU A 327 20.50 15.00 -5.96
CA GLU A 327 20.15 15.58 -7.28
C GLU A 327 18.72 16.17 -7.29
N ALA A 328 17.84 15.72 -6.39
CA ALA A 328 16.48 16.27 -6.25
C ALA A 328 16.50 17.73 -5.75
N ALA A 329 17.44 18.08 -4.85
CA ALA A 329 17.63 19.45 -4.36
C ALA A 329 18.18 20.40 -5.45
N GLU A 330 19.02 19.90 -6.35
CA GLU A 330 19.50 20.66 -7.52
C GLU A 330 18.42 20.82 -8.60
N ALA A 331 17.57 19.80 -8.79
CA ALA A 331 16.46 19.87 -9.74
C ALA A 331 15.34 20.84 -9.31
N GLU A 332 15.15 21.04 -8.00
CA GLU A 332 14.22 22.04 -7.44
C GLU A 332 14.82 23.46 -7.38
N SER A 333 16.15 23.61 -7.40
CA SER A 333 16.86 24.90 -7.36
C SER A 333 17.29 25.43 -8.74
N ALA A 334 17.11 24.66 -9.82
CA ALA A 334 17.26 25.17 -11.17
C ALA A 334 16.19 26.24 -11.46
N PRO A 335 16.57 27.46 -11.90
CA PRO A 335 15.62 28.55 -12.04
C PRO A 335 14.56 28.20 -13.08
N ALA A 336 13.30 28.21 -12.65
CA ALA A 336 12.17 28.33 -13.54
C ALA A 336 12.34 29.64 -14.33
N ALA A 337 12.74 29.53 -15.61
CA ALA A 337 12.76 30.69 -16.49
C ALA A 337 11.36 31.32 -16.51
N GLU A 338 11.35 32.60 -16.15
CA GLU A 338 10.23 33.38 -15.66
C GLU A 338 9.13 33.72 -16.70
N GLY A 339 7.94 34.01 -16.16
CA GLY A 339 6.82 34.73 -16.78
C GLY A 339 5.47 34.09 -16.42
N ALA A 340 4.60 34.63 -15.57
CA ALA A 340 4.43 35.99 -15.07
C ALA A 340 3.73 35.99 -13.70
N GLY A 341 4.05 37.01 -12.90
CA GLY A 341 3.57 37.21 -11.54
C GLY A 341 2.12 37.70 -11.44
N VAL A 342 1.54 37.41 -10.27
CA VAL A 342 0.31 38.01 -9.77
C VAL A 342 0.68 39.31 -9.06
N MET A 343 0.08 40.42 -9.50
CA MET A 343 0.08 41.68 -8.77
C MET A 343 -0.87 41.61 -7.57
N ALA A 344 -0.39 42.03 -6.39
CA ALA A 344 -1.22 42.58 -5.33
C ALA A 344 -0.50 43.76 -4.67
N ALA A 345 -1.29 44.76 -4.32
CA ALA A 345 -0.96 46.16 -4.11
C ALA A 345 -0.07 46.51 -2.89
N GLY A 346 0.65 47.64 -3.04
CA GLY A 346 0.61 48.73 -2.05
C GLY A 346 1.93 49.20 -1.48
N GLY A 347 2.33 50.44 -1.82
CA GLY A 347 3.01 51.33 -0.85
C GLY A 347 4.41 51.86 -1.21
N LYS A 348 4.44 52.97 -1.96
CA LYS A 348 5.24 54.19 -1.75
C LYS A 348 6.78 54.13 -1.57
N LEU A 349 7.40 54.90 -2.48
CA LEU A 349 8.47 55.92 -2.30
C LEU A 349 9.94 55.55 -2.61
N ASN A 350 10.45 56.35 -3.56
CA ASN A 350 11.78 56.97 -3.71
C ASN A 350 12.87 56.28 -4.55
N ASP A 351 13.02 56.86 -5.75
CA ASP A 351 14.21 57.52 -6.29
C ASP A 351 15.58 56.81 -6.37
N ALA A 352 16.11 56.88 -7.60
CA ALA A 352 17.52 56.96 -8.01
C ALA A 352 18.37 55.68 -7.96
N LEU A 353 18.69 55.11 -9.14
CA LEU A 353 19.96 55.40 -9.84
C LEU A 353 20.00 54.72 -11.23
N ILE A 354 20.65 55.43 -12.15
CA ILE A 354 20.77 55.22 -13.60
C ILE A 354 22.09 54.50 -13.95
N GLU A 355 22.09 53.79 -15.09
CA GLU A 355 23.22 53.43 -15.99
C GLU A 355 24.32 52.42 -15.56
N ARG A 356 24.58 51.42 -16.41
CA ARG A 356 25.65 51.43 -17.46
C ARG A 356 25.71 50.06 -18.19
N VAL A 357 25.41 49.98 -19.48
CA VAL A 357 26.28 50.13 -20.69
C VAL A 357 26.74 48.78 -21.26
N ALA A 358 26.45 48.64 -22.56
CA ALA A 358 26.76 47.58 -23.50
C ALA A 358 28.24 47.53 -23.95
N ALA A 359 28.63 46.38 -24.52
CA ALA A 359 29.64 46.11 -25.57
C ALA A 359 30.18 44.68 -25.34
N SER A 360 30.49 43.82 -26.31
CA SER A 360 30.80 43.95 -27.74
C SER A 360 30.68 42.59 -28.44
N ALA A 361 30.48 42.63 -29.77
CA ALA A 361 30.81 41.59 -30.77
C ALA A 361 32.32 41.21 -30.70
N ASP A 362 32.89 40.21 -31.36
CA ASP A 362 32.67 39.65 -32.70
C ASP A 362 33.51 38.35 -32.83
N GLU A 363 33.35 37.67 -33.97
CA GLU A 363 34.30 36.83 -34.72
C GLU A 363 33.76 35.47 -35.18
N THR A 364 33.96 35.30 -36.48
CA THR A 364 33.47 34.29 -37.41
C THR A 364 34.65 33.45 -37.87
N GLU A 365 34.42 32.17 -38.17
CA GLU A 365 35.25 31.45 -39.16
C GLU A 365 34.44 30.34 -39.83
N THR A 366 34.62 30.27 -41.16
CA THR A 366 33.95 29.41 -42.15
C THR A 366 34.88 28.30 -42.62
N ALA A 367 34.36 27.10 -42.90
CA ALA A 367 34.88 26.21 -43.95
C ALA A 367 33.83 25.16 -44.44
N GLU A 368 33.70 25.14 -45.76
CA GLU A 368 33.08 24.21 -46.73
C GLU A 368 33.69 22.78 -46.66
N ASP A 369 33.26 21.69 -47.31
CA ASP A 369 32.11 21.16 -48.09
C ASP A 369 32.43 19.65 -48.32
N GLU A 370 31.50 18.91 -48.94
CA GLU A 370 31.56 17.58 -49.59
C GLU A 370 30.66 16.50 -48.98
N GLY A 371 29.64 16.12 -49.77
CA GLY A 371 28.63 15.12 -49.43
C GLY A 371 28.76 13.79 -50.17
N SER A 372 27.91 12.82 -49.77
CA SER A 372 27.29 11.82 -50.65
C SER A 372 26.28 10.93 -49.89
N ALA A 373 25.01 11.06 -50.29
CA ALA A 373 24.00 10.02 -50.55
C ALA A 373 23.64 8.89 -49.54
N VAL A 374 22.39 9.00 -49.06
CA VAL A 374 21.29 8.00 -49.02
C VAL A 374 21.40 6.77 -48.10
N GLY A 375 20.47 6.69 -47.13
CA GLY A 375 20.06 5.41 -46.53
C GLY A 375 19.16 5.52 -45.29
N ALA A 376 17.84 5.47 -45.49
CA ALA A 376 16.78 4.95 -44.61
C ALA A 376 16.67 5.39 -43.12
N GLY A 377 15.44 5.73 -42.74
CA GLY A 377 15.14 6.44 -41.50
C GLY A 377 15.20 5.62 -40.22
N GLU A 378 15.37 6.35 -39.11
CA GLU A 378 15.20 5.85 -37.76
C GLU A 378 14.83 7.01 -36.83
N GLY A 379 14.08 6.67 -35.77
CA GLY A 379 13.34 7.61 -34.94
C GLY A 379 14.20 8.64 -34.22
N VAL A 380 13.67 9.85 -34.08
CA VAL A 380 14.26 10.92 -33.28
C VAL A 380 14.37 10.43 -31.84
N ALA A 381 15.62 10.17 -31.44
CA ALA A 381 16.00 9.69 -30.14
C ALA A 381 15.88 10.80 -29.09
N ASP A 382 15.19 10.49 -27.99
CA ASP A 382 15.41 11.12 -26.68
C ASP A 382 16.85 10.81 -26.25
N ALA A 383 17.79 11.69 -26.61
CA ALA A 383 19.17 11.64 -26.19
C ALA A 383 19.43 12.71 -25.12
N ALA A 384 19.04 12.42 -23.88
CA ALA A 384 19.56 13.03 -22.65
C ALA A 384 18.90 12.37 -21.42
N ASP A 385 19.38 11.21 -20.98
CA ASP A 385 19.07 10.65 -19.64
C ASP A 385 20.05 9.49 -19.33
N GLU A 386 21.34 9.82 -19.25
CA GLU A 386 22.39 8.92 -18.77
C GLU A 386 23.12 9.54 -17.58
N SER A 387 22.48 9.49 -16.41
CA SER A 387 23.16 9.66 -15.13
C SER A 387 22.38 8.87 -14.06
N GLY A 388 22.50 7.55 -14.10
CA GLY A 388 22.24 6.74 -12.91
C GLY A 388 23.59 6.53 -12.24
N GLY A 389 23.74 6.87 -10.96
CA GLY A 389 25.00 6.65 -10.23
C GLY A 389 25.51 5.19 -10.32
N GLU A 390 26.74 4.92 -9.85
CA GLU A 390 27.46 3.64 -10.00
C GLU A 390 26.62 2.36 -9.72
N LEU A 391 25.67 2.42 -8.77
CA LEU A 391 24.76 1.30 -8.48
C LEU A 391 23.67 1.07 -9.54
N GLY A 392 23.18 2.11 -10.21
CA GLY A 392 22.19 2.00 -11.29
C GLY A 392 22.76 1.31 -12.53
N GLU A 393 24.03 1.56 -12.84
CA GLU A 393 24.78 0.85 -13.88
C GLU A 393 25.06 -0.61 -13.52
N SER A 394 25.32 -0.87 -12.24
CA SER A 394 25.47 -2.24 -11.72
C SER A 394 24.17 -3.05 -11.88
N LEU A 395 23.02 -2.45 -11.59
CA LEU A 395 21.69 -3.07 -11.80
C LEU A 395 21.37 -3.31 -13.28
N ARG A 396 21.74 -2.37 -14.17
CA ARG A 396 21.64 -2.58 -15.64
C ARG A 396 22.48 -3.78 -16.08
N THR A 397 23.70 -3.88 -15.57
CA THR A 397 24.65 -4.95 -15.92
C THR A 397 24.18 -6.31 -15.42
N TRP A 398 23.62 -6.35 -14.20
CA TRP A 398 23.11 -7.57 -13.57
C TRP A 398 21.82 -8.06 -14.23
N LEU A 399 20.83 -7.19 -14.44
CA LEU A 399 19.51 -7.57 -14.97
C LEU A 399 19.43 -7.59 -16.51
N LYS A 400 20.41 -6.99 -17.21
CA LYS A 400 20.42 -6.84 -18.68
C LYS A 400 19.16 -6.16 -19.25
N ILE A 401 18.57 -5.24 -18.48
CA ILE A 401 17.38 -4.47 -18.84
C ILE A 401 17.68 -2.97 -18.82
N LYS A 402 16.90 -2.19 -19.58
CA LYS A 402 17.05 -0.73 -19.61
C LYS A 402 16.60 -0.14 -18.29
N VAL A 403 17.51 0.36 -17.47
CA VAL A 403 17.16 1.16 -16.26
C VAL A 403 17.26 2.63 -16.61
N SER A 404 16.34 3.49 -16.20
CA SER A 404 16.43 4.94 -16.42
C SER A 404 15.96 5.72 -15.19
N VAL A 405 16.58 6.89 -14.96
CA VAL A 405 16.24 7.82 -13.90
C VAL A 405 15.70 9.08 -14.57
N PRO A 406 14.40 9.12 -14.89
CA PRO A 406 13.86 10.19 -15.71
C PRO A 406 13.89 11.53 -14.97
N LYS A 407 14.53 12.55 -15.55
CA LYS A 407 14.62 13.90 -14.93
C LYS A 407 13.47 14.83 -15.32
N ARG A 408 12.90 14.67 -16.53
CA ARG A 408 11.80 15.51 -17.06
C ARG A 408 10.77 14.70 -17.83
N GLY A 409 9.66 15.35 -18.19
CA GLY A 409 8.61 14.77 -19.02
C GLY A 409 7.70 13.76 -18.29
N SER A 410 6.96 12.99 -19.08
CA SER A 410 5.92 12.09 -18.59
C SER A 410 6.45 10.90 -17.77
N LYS A 411 7.71 10.46 -18.01
CA LYS A 411 8.35 9.37 -17.24
C LYS A 411 8.66 9.83 -15.81
N ARG A 412 9.14 11.07 -15.64
CA ARG A 412 9.35 11.70 -14.33
C ARG A 412 8.04 11.81 -13.55
N HIS A 413 6.93 12.12 -14.22
CA HIS A 413 5.60 12.19 -13.60
C HIS A 413 5.14 10.85 -13.04
N LEU A 414 5.38 9.74 -13.75
CA LEU A 414 5.06 8.39 -13.25
C LEU A 414 5.85 8.05 -11.98
N VAL A 415 7.14 8.39 -11.96
CA VAL A 415 8.01 8.20 -10.79
C VAL A 415 7.56 9.08 -9.62
N ALA A 416 7.16 10.33 -9.89
CA ALA A 416 6.60 11.22 -8.87
C ALA A 416 5.31 10.67 -8.27
N MET A 417 4.38 10.19 -9.12
CA MET A 417 3.17 9.52 -8.66
C MET A 417 3.45 8.27 -7.82
N ALA A 418 4.45 7.46 -8.18
CA ALA A 418 4.86 6.31 -7.37
C ALA A 418 5.38 6.76 -6.00
N ALA A 419 6.20 7.82 -5.93
CA ALA A 419 6.70 8.38 -4.68
C ALA A 419 5.59 8.99 -3.81
N ASP A 420 4.64 9.71 -4.40
CA ASP A 420 3.47 10.25 -3.69
C ASP A 420 2.62 9.13 -3.08
N ASN A 421 2.38 8.05 -3.85
CA ASN A 421 1.66 6.88 -3.34
C ASN A 421 2.44 6.17 -2.22
N ALA A 422 3.78 6.12 -2.29
CA ALA A 422 4.61 5.60 -1.20
C ALA A 422 4.49 6.45 0.07
N LYS A 423 4.49 7.79 -0.06
CA LYS A 423 4.31 8.71 1.06
C LYS A 423 2.95 8.54 1.72
N VAL A 424 1.86 8.51 0.93
CA VAL A 424 0.50 8.30 1.44
C VAL A 424 0.38 6.96 2.17
N ALA A 425 0.96 5.88 1.62
CA ALA A 425 0.95 4.56 2.27
C ALA A 425 1.73 4.55 3.59
N LEU A 426 2.84 5.28 3.67
CA LEU A 426 3.64 5.40 4.88
C LEU A 426 2.91 6.20 5.98
N GLU A 427 2.30 7.33 5.61
CA GLU A 427 1.46 8.13 6.52
C GLU A 427 0.24 7.33 7.02
N GLU A 428 -0.41 6.56 6.15
CA GLU A 428 -1.51 5.65 6.51
C GLU A 428 -1.06 4.66 7.60
N LYS A 429 0.13 4.06 7.43
CA LYS A 429 0.69 3.12 8.41
C LYS A 429 0.93 3.78 9.76
N PHE A 430 1.54 4.97 9.80
CA PHE A 430 1.78 5.68 11.06
C PHE A 430 0.49 6.10 11.75
N ARG A 431 -0.48 6.64 11.01
CA ARG A 431 -1.81 6.98 11.56
C ARG A 431 -2.55 5.77 12.11
N MET A 432 -2.38 4.60 11.50
CA MET A 432 -2.95 3.35 12.02
C MET A 432 -2.26 2.96 13.33
N ILE A 433 -0.93 3.05 13.40
CA ILE A 433 -0.15 2.77 14.63
C ILE A 433 -0.50 3.74 15.76
N GLU A 434 -0.57 5.05 15.48
CA GLU A 434 -0.92 6.10 16.45
C GLU A 434 -2.35 5.91 16.98
N ARG A 435 -3.30 5.57 16.10
CA ARG A 435 -4.68 5.31 16.49
C ARG A 435 -4.83 4.03 17.31
N ASP A 436 -4.07 2.98 17.00
CA ASP A 436 -4.02 1.77 17.81
C ASP A 436 -3.34 2.01 19.17
N GLN A 437 -2.33 2.88 19.23
CA GLN A 437 -1.69 3.33 20.47
C GLN A 437 -2.66 4.13 21.34
N GLU A 438 -3.28 5.15 20.77
CA GLU A 438 -4.22 6.04 21.48
C GLU A 438 -5.45 5.27 21.97
N ARG A 439 -5.94 4.28 21.21
CA ARG A 439 -7.05 3.41 21.62
C ARG A 439 -6.67 2.49 22.80
N SER A 440 -5.47 1.93 22.81
CA SER A 440 -5.01 1.05 23.91
C SER A 440 -4.72 1.83 25.19
N ILE A 441 -4.14 3.03 25.09
CA ILE A 441 -3.88 3.91 26.24
C ILE A 441 -5.19 4.40 26.85
N LYS A 442 -6.11 4.93 26.03
CA LYS A 442 -7.43 5.36 26.52
C LYS A 442 -8.25 4.25 27.17
N ALA A 443 -8.11 3.01 26.68
CA ALA A 443 -8.76 1.85 27.32
C ALA A 443 -8.16 1.51 28.69
N SER A 444 -6.86 1.77 28.90
CA SER A 444 -6.19 1.61 30.19
C SER A 444 -6.57 2.74 31.15
N GLU A 445 -6.58 4.00 30.68
CA GLU A 445 -7.04 5.16 31.45
C GLU A 445 -8.51 5.00 31.88
N GLY A 446 -9.41 4.65 30.94
CA GLY A 446 -10.82 4.40 31.25
C GLY A 446 -11.00 3.24 32.22
N LEU A 447 -10.19 2.18 32.12
CA LEU A 447 -10.22 1.08 33.09
C LEU A 447 -9.81 1.56 34.49
N ALA A 448 -8.82 2.45 34.60
CA ALA A 448 -8.41 3.03 35.87
C ALA A 448 -9.54 3.87 36.50
N GLU A 449 -10.25 4.65 35.70
CA GLU A 449 -11.42 5.43 36.14
C GLU A 449 -12.55 4.52 36.66
N TRP A 450 -12.90 3.46 35.92
CA TRP A 450 -13.93 2.50 36.33
C TRP A 450 -13.58 1.74 37.61
N LEU A 451 -12.29 1.48 37.84
CA LEU A 451 -11.78 0.81 39.03
C LEU A 451 -11.50 1.77 40.19
N ASN A 452 -11.63 3.08 39.97
CA ASN A 452 -11.28 4.13 40.93
C ASN A 452 -9.82 3.99 41.45
N ILE A 453 -8.88 3.76 40.53
CA ILE A 453 -7.44 3.64 40.81
C ILE A 453 -6.66 4.76 40.10
N PRO A 454 -5.47 5.15 40.59
CA PRO A 454 -4.71 6.28 40.03
C PRO A 454 -4.26 6.06 38.58
N SER A 455 -3.91 4.83 38.23
CA SER A 455 -3.48 4.44 36.89
C SER A 455 -3.68 2.95 36.66
N ALA A 456 -3.72 2.55 35.39
CA ALA A 456 -3.64 1.14 34.99
C ALA A 456 -2.55 0.97 33.90
N HIS A 457 -1.45 1.71 34.02
CA HIS A 457 -0.36 1.68 33.04
C HIS A 457 0.29 0.31 33.00
N ARG A 458 0.60 -0.25 34.17
CA ARG A 458 1.21 -1.58 34.30
C ARG A 458 0.22 -2.57 34.91
N ILE A 459 -0.23 -3.54 34.11
CA ILE A 459 -1.18 -4.57 34.52
C ILE A 459 -0.49 -5.94 34.51
N GLU A 460 -0.51 -6.65 35.63
CA GLU A 460 -0.03 -8.04 35.72
C GLU A 460 -1.22 -8.99 35.81
N ALA A 461 -1.28 -9.99 34.92
CA ALA A 461 -2.43 -10.88 34.82
C ALA A 461 -2.03 -12.36 34.99
N PHE A 462 -2.78 -13.09 35.82
CA PHE A 462 -2.49 -14.46 36.25
C PHE A 462 -3.58 -15.45 35.85
N ASP A 463 -3.19 -16.61 35.33
CA ASP A 463 -4.06 -17.78 35.05
C ASP A 463 -3.49 -19.01 35.77
N ASN A 464 -4.31 -19.61 36.63
CA ASN A 464 -4.03 -20.82 37.40
C ASN A 464 -4.84 -22.01 36.86
N SER A 465 -4.73 -22.29 35.56
CA SER A 465 -5.38 -23.45 34.96
C SER A 465 -4.75 -24.77 35.41
N ASN A 466 -5.50 -25.56 36.20
CA ASN A 466 -5.14 -26.93 36.57
C ASN A 466 -5.67 -27.95 35.56
N MET A 467 -4.80 -28.85 35.09
CA MET A 467 -5.23 -30.05 34.33
C MET A 467 -5.11 -31.28 35.22
N GLN A 468 -6.20 -32.04 35.35
CA GLN A 468 -6.27 -33.28 36.12
C GLN A 468 -5.05 -34.18 35.85
N GLY A 469 -4.25 -34.43 36.90
CA GLY A 469 -3.13 -35.38 36.89
C GLY A 469 -1.74 -34.82 36.55
N ALA A 470 -1.55 -33.51 36.32
CA ALA A 470 -0.23 -32.90 36.09
C ALA A 470 0.13 -31.87 37.20
N SER A 471 1.43 -31.62 37.44
CA SER A 471 1.83 -30.66 38.50
C SER A 471 1.29 -29.25 38.21
N PRO A 472 0.74 -28.55 39.22
CA PRO A 472 0.11 -27.24 39.07
C PRO A 472 1.08 -26.21 38.47
N VAL A 473 0.52 -25.33 37.64
CA VAL A 473 1.24 -24.27 36.92
C VAL A 473 0.43 -23.01 36.97
N SER A 474 1.10 -21.87 37.16
CA SER A 474 0.54 -20.56 36.85
C SER A 474 1.31 -19.85 35.74
N ALA A 475 0.58 -19.12 34.90
CA ALA A 475 1.11 -18.24 33.86
C ALA A 475 0.84 -16.78 34.22
N MET A 476 1.84 -15.93 34.02
CA MET A 476 1.75 -14.49 34.23
C MET A 476 2.12 -13.74 32.96
N VAL A 477 1.25 -12.86 32.51
CA VAL A 477 1.52 -11.91 31.42
C VAL A 477 1.50 -10.48 31.96
N VAL A 478 2.16 -9.58 31.24
CA VAL A 478 2.25 -8.17 31.62
C VAL A 478 1.73 -7.33 30.47
N PHE A 479 0.92 -6.32 30.78
CA PHE A 479 0.50 -5.29 29.86
C PHE A 479 1.02 -3.93 30.33
N THR A 480 1.62 -3.17 29.42
CA THR A 480 2.07 -1.80 29.63
C THR A 480 1.33 -0.90 28.66
N ASP A 481 0.66 0.15 29.15
CA ASP A 481 -0.13 1.09 28.35
C ASP A 481 -1.18 0.40 27.44
N GLY A 482 -1.85 -0.62 27.99
CA GLY A 482 -2.86 -1.40 27.28
C GLY A 482 -2.31 -2.27 26.15
N LYS A 483 -1.00 -2.56 26.12
CA LYS A 483 -0.34 -3.46 25.17
C LYS A 483 0.44 -4.57 25.86
N PRO A 484 0.54 -5.78 25.28
CA PRO A 484 1.26 -6.88 25.90
C PRO A 484 2.78 -6.67 25.90
N ASP A 485 3.41 -6.69 27.07
CA ASP A 485 4.87 -6.69 27.24
C ASP A 485 5.40 -8.10 27.39
N ARG A 486 5.65 -8.72 26.23
CA ARG A 486 6.11 -10.12 26.14
C ARG A 486 7.46 -10.39 26.81
N LYS A 487 8.31 -9.38 26.99
CA LYS A 487 9.63 -9.54 27.64
C LYS A 487 9.46 -9.85 29.13
N GLU A 488 8.34 -9.44 29.70
CA GLU A 488 8.04 -9.54 31.12
C GLU A 488 7.19 -10.76 31.51
N TYR A 489 6.79 -11.58 30.54
CA TYR A 489 5.99 -12.78 30.82
C TYR A 489 6.76 -13.79 31.67
N ARG A 490 6.07 -14.44 32.61
CA ARG A 490 6.68 -15.43 33.53
C ARG A 490 5.81 -16.66 33.67
N LYS A 491 6.47 -17.80 33.88
CA LYS A 491 5.82 -19.10 34.10
C LYS A 491 6.25 -19.61 35.48
N TYR A 492 5.28 -20.00 36.30
CA TYR A 492 5.52 -20.48 37.66
C TYR A 492 5.20 -21.98 37.75
N ASN A 493 6.21 -22.75 38.15
CA ASN A 493 6.02 -24.13 38.57
C ASN A 493 5.70 -24.13 40.06
N VAL A 494 4.51 -24.59 40.40
CA VAL A 494 3.99 -24.69 41.78
C VAL A 494 4.58 -25.96 42.39
N ARG A 495 5.14 -25.85 43.61
CA ARG A 495 5.91 -26.94 44.23
C ARG A 495 5.30 -27.45 45.53
N THR A 496 4.61 -26.58 46.27
CA THR A 496 4.18 -26.88 47.64
C THR A 496 2.73 -27.35 47.74
N VAL A 497 1.96 -27.28 46.66
CA VAL A 497 0.54 -27.63 46.64
C VAL A 497 0.34 -29.07 46.13
N THR A 498 -0.24 -29.92 46.97
CA THR A 498 -0.68 -31.28 46.63
C THR A 498 -2.17 -31.33 46.38
N GLY A 499 -2.58 -31.69 45.16
CA GLY A 499 -3.99 -31.74 44.74
C GLY A 499 -4.42 -30.47 43.98
N PRO A 500 -5.68 -30.42 43.48
CA PRO A 500 -6.22 -29.29 42.74
C PRO A 500 -6.69 -28.18 43.69
N ASP A 501 -5.75 -27.59 44.46
CA ASP A 501 -6.03 -26.41 45.29
C ASP A 501 -5.58 -25.14 44.55
N ASP A 502 -6.54 -24.55 43.83
CA ASP A 502 -6.32 -23.35 43.02
C ASP A 502 -6.08 -22.10 43.88
N TYR A 503 -6.55 -22.11 45.14
CA TYR A 503 -6.37 -20.99 46.07
C TYR A 503 -4.94 -20.96 46.61
N GLU A 504 -4.44 -22.09 47.14
CA GLU A 504 -3.05 -22.18 47.61
C GLU A 504 -2.05 -22.00 46.47
N THR A 505 -2.40 -22.46 45.26
CA THR A 505 -1.61 -22.19 44.05
C THR A 505 -1.50 -20.69 43.77
N MET A 506 -2.60 -19.94 43.91
CA MET A 506 -2.59 -18.49 43.75
C MET A 506 -1.72 -17.83 44.82
N ARG A 507 -1.87 -18.24 46.08
CA ARG A 507 -1.09 -17.71 47.20
C ARG A 507 0.42 -17.89 46.98
N GLU A 508 0.85 -19.10 46.60
CA GLU A 508 2.26 -19.40 46.33
C GLU A 508 2.83 -18.49 45.21
N VAL A 509 2.09 -18.32 44.12
CA VAL A 509 2.55 -17.58 42.93
C VAL A 509 2.64 -16.08 43.21
N VAL A 510 1.60 -15.51 43.82
CA VAL A 510 1.53 -14.10 44.21
C VAL A 510 2.65 -13.79 45.21
N ARG A 511 2.81 -14.62 46.26
CA ARG A 511 3.89 -14.48 47.25
C ARG A 511 5.26 -14.46 46.56
N ARG A 512 5.57 -15.48 45.76
CA ARG A 512 6.88 -15.60 45.09
C ARG A 512 7.16 -14.46 44.11
N ARG A 513 6.14 -13.97 43.40
CA ARG A 513 6.31 -12.83 42.48
C ARG A 513 6.65 -11.57 43.26
N TYR A 514 5.83 -11.22 44.25
CA TYR A 514 5.94 -9.91 44.90
C TYR A 514 7.03 -9.86 45.97
N GLU A 515 7.38 -10.97 46.62
CA GLU A 515 8.62 -11.05 47.42
C GLU A 515 9.86 -10.71 46.59
N ARG A 516 9.92 -11.22 45.36
CA ARG A 516 11.03 -10.93 44.45
C ARG A 516 11.01 -9.48 43.98
N VAL A 517 9.83 -8.93 43.66
CA VAL A 517 9.66 -7.53 43.29
C VAL A 517 10.19 -6.62 44.40
N LEU A 518 9.81 -6.89 45.65
CA LEU A 518 10.29 -6.15 46.83
C LEU A 518 11.79 -6.31 47.04
N LYS A 519 12.32 -7.53 46.93
CA LYS A 519 13.74 -7.83 47.14
C LYS A 519 14.65 -7.21 46.08
N GLU A 520 14.22 -7.19 44.82
CA GLU A 520 15.00 -6.68 43.69
C GLU A 520 14.68 -5.21 43.35
N GLY A 521 13.74 -4.57 44.06
CA GLY A 521 13.34 -3.18 43.81
C GLY A 521 12.71 -2.96 42.44
N LEU A 522 11.96 -3.95 41.94
CA LEU A 522 11.29 -3.86 40.64
C LEU A 522 10.02 -2.99 40.73
N GLN A 523 9.56 -2.49 39.59
CA GLN A 523 8.31 -1.73 39.51
C GLN A 523 7.11 -2.61 39.88
N LEU A 524 6.29 -2.15 40.84
CA LEU A 524 5.02 -2.76 41.19
C LEU A 524 3.98 -2.52 40.07
N PRO A 525 3.05 -3.46 39.84
CA PRO A 525 1.93 -3.22 38.95
C PRO A 525 0.94 -2.23 39.59
N ASP A 526 0.24 -1.48 38.73
CA ASP A 526 -0.85 -0.60 39.15
C ASP A 526 -2.15 -1.40 39.35
N LEU A 527 -2.28 -2.53 38.65
CA LEU A 527 -3.44 -3.42 38.71
C LEU A 527 -3.01 -4.88 38.55
N ILE A 528 -3.59 -5.75 39.38
CA ILE A 528 -3.47 -7.20 39.26
C ILE A 528 -4.78 -7.78 38.74
N VAL A 529 -4.72 -8.55 37.66
CA VAL A 529 -5.87 -9.23 37.06
C VAL A 529 -5.76 -10.73 37.32
N ILE A 530 -6.81 -11.33 37.85
CA ILE A 530 -6.88 -12.76 38.10
C ILE A 530 -7.95 -13.38 37.20
N ASP A 531 -7.59 -14.40 36.43
CA ASP A 531 -8.57 -15.22 35.71
C ASP A 531 -9.25 -16.18 36.71
N GLY A 532 -10.18 -15.61 37.49
CA GLY A 532 -10.72 -16.28 38.66
C GLY A 532 -11.87 -15.56 39.35
N GLY A 533 -12.56 -16.32 40.21
CA GLY A 533 -13.71 -15.85 40.99
C GLY A 533 -13.32 -15.21 42.33
N ARG A 534 -14.34 -14.87 43.12
CA ARG A 534 -14.19 -14.17 44.42
C ARG A 534 -13.14 -14.78 45.36
N GLY A 535 -13.08 -16.10 45.45
CA GLY A 535 -12.11 -16.76 46.34
C GLY A 535 -10.65 -16.61 45.91
N GLN A 536 -10.37 -16.56 44.60
CA GLN A 536 -9.00 -16.39 44.09
C GLN A 536 -8.54 -14.94 44.24
N ILE A 537 -9.48 -13.98 44.09
CA ILE A 537 -9.24 -12.56 44.37
C ILE A 537 -8.87 -12.39 45.86
N GLY A 538 -9.69 -12.92 46.77
CA GLY A 538 -9.43 -12.84 48.22
C GLY A 538 -8.10 -13.50 48.61
N ALA A 539 -7.77 -14.66 48.04
CA ALA A 539 -6.50 -15.34 48.30
C ALA A 539 -5.28 -14.48 47.90
N ALA A 540 -5.35 -13.77 46.78
CA ALA A 540 -4.28 -12.87 46.37
C ALA A 540 -4.20 -11.61 47.24
N ILE A 541 -5.35 -11.00 47.58
CA ILE A 541 -5.42 -9.82 48.45
C ILE A 541 -4.84 -10.12 49.83
N ASP A 542 -5.18 -11.27 50.42
CA ASP A 542 -4.69 -11.67 51.73
C ASP A 542 -3.15 -11.80 51.76
N VAL A 543 -2.55 -12.40 50.72
CA VAL A 543 -1.08 -12.48 50.60
C VAL A 543 -0.46 -11.10 50.40
N LEU A 544 -1.03 -10.27 49.53
CA LEU A 544 -0.51 -8.93 49.26
C LEU A 544 -0.54 -8.07 50.53
N GLN A 545 -1.68 -8.00 51.22
CA GLN A 545 -1.88 -7.09 52.34
C GLN A 545 -1.28 -7.63 53.64
N ASN A 546 -1.61 -8.88 54.03
CA ASN A 546 -1.29 -9.40 55.35
C ASN A 546 0.11 -10.05 55.43
N GLU A 547 0.65 -10.54 54.31
CA GLU A 547 2.01 -11.14 54.29
C GLU A 547 3.08 -10.16 53.77
N LEU A 548 2.76 -9.36 52.75
CA LEU A 548 3.74 -8.50 52.07
C LEU A 548 3.58 -7.00 52.33
N GLY A 549 2.49 -6.56 52.95
CA GLY A 549 2.21 -5.14 53.22
C GLY A 549 1.99 -4.30 51.97
N LEU A 550 1.51 -4.91 50.88
CA LEU A 550 1.24 -4.29 49.59
C LEU A 550 -0.27 -4.04 49.39
N PHE A 551 -0.62 -2.83 48.98
CA PHE A 551 -2.00 -2.39 48.74
C PHE A 551 -2.27 -2.18 47.23
N VAL A 552 -1.86 -3.15 46.42
CA VAL A 552 -2.10 -3.11 44.97
C VAL A 552 -3.55 -3.54 44.67
N PRO A 553 -4.30 -2.79 43.85
CA PRO A 553 -5.64 -3.17 43.41
C PRO A 553 -5.66 -4.55 42.72
N VAL A 554 -6.62 -5.39 43.10
CA VAL A 554 -6.84 -6.71 42.49
C VAL A 554 -8.25 -6.80 41.93
N CYS A 555 -8.36 -7.25 40.69
CA CYS A 555 -9.63 -7.56 40.05
C CYS A 555 -9.64 -8.98 39.47
N GLY A 556 -10.82 -9.56 39.33
CA GLY A 556 -10.99 -10.85 38.68
C GLY A 556 -12.10 -10.86 37.63
N LEU A 557 -11.96 -11.75 36.66
CA LEU A 557 -12.94 -11.97 35.61
C LEU A 557 -13.69 -13.28 35.89
N ALA A 558 -14.90 -13.19 36.44
CA ALA A 558 -15.70 -14.38 36.74
C ALA A 558 -16.64 -14.76 35.58
N LYS A 559 -16.72 -16.06 35.27
CA LYS A 559 -17.66 -16.63 34.30
C LYS A 559 -19.00 -16.92 35.00
N ASP A 560 -20.11 -16.40 34.47
CA ASP A 560 -21.45 -16.67 34.99
C ASP A 560 -21.86 -18.16 34.83
N ALA A 561 -22.82 -18.63 35.64
CA ALA A 561 -23.31 -20.03 35.71
C ALA A 561 -23.88 -20.61 34.39
N LYS A 562 -24.00 -19.79 33.34
CA LYS A 562 -24.40 -20.19 31.98
C LYS A 562 -23.27 -20.10 30.95
N HIS A 563 -22.00 -20.02 31.38
CA HIS A 563 -20.79 -19.96 30.53
C HIS A 563 -20.79 -18.85 29.45
N ARG A 564 -21.52 -17.74 29.64
CA ARG A 564 -21.71 -16.71 28.60
C ARG A 564 -21.50 -15.25 29.03
N THR A 565 -21.11 -14.97 30.26
CA THR A 565 -20.94 -13.58 30.72
C THR A 565 -19.76 -13.45 31.66
N ALA A 566 -18.74 -12.69 31.25
CA ALA A 566 -17.64 -12.28 32.09
C ALA A 566 -18.07 -11.06 32.91
N GLN A 567 -17.98 -11.12 34.23
CA GLN A 567 -18.21 -9.99 35.13
C GLN A 567 -16.89 -9.57 35.76
N LEU A 568 -16.63 -8.27 35.79
CA LEU A 568 -15.46 -7.69 36.46
C LEU A 568 -15.77 -7.60 37.96
N LEU A 569 -14.94 -8.24 38.77
CA LEU A 569 -15.00 -8.26 40.23
C LEU A 569 -13.81 -7.50 40.80
N VAL A 570 -14.02 -6.67 41.83
CA VAL A 570 -12.95 -5.84 42.42
C VAL A 570 -13.06 -5.83 43.94
N GLY A 571 -11.90 -5.84 44.61
CA GLY A 571 -11.80 -5.63 46.06
C GLY A 571 -12.09 -6.86 46.92
N ASP A 572 -12.08 -6.64 48.23
CA ASP A 572 -12.45 -7.62 49.26
C ASP A 572 -13.34 -6.93 50.32
N PRO A 573 -14.65 -7.20 50.38
CA PRO A 573 -15.38 -8.21 49.61
C PRO A 573 -15.51 -7.88 48.12
N ALA A 574 -15.45 -8.90 47.26
CA ALA A 574 -15.46 -8.72 45.81
C ALA A 574 -16.83 -8.23 45.27
N GLU A 575 -16.87 -6.99 44.81
CA GLU A 575 -18.04 -6.32 44.23
C GLU A 575 -18.01 -6.34 42.69
N VAL A 576 -19.19 -6.30 42.06
CA VAL A 576 -19.31 -6.31 40.60
C VAL A 576 -19.24 -4.88 40.07
N VAL A 577 -18.33 -4.62 39.15
CA VAL A 577 -18.24 -3.35 38.43
C VAL A 577 -19.07 -3.43 37.14
N PRO A 578 -20.09 -2.57 36.94
CA PRO A 578 -20.99 -2.63 35.80
C PRO A 578 -20.36 -2.02 34.53
N LEU A 579 -19.33 -2.69 33.99
CA LEU A 579 -18.64 -2.25 32.78
C LEU A 579 -19.47 -2.56 31.52
N PRO A 580 -19.72 -1.59 30.61
CA PRO A 580 -20.44 -1.86 29.36
C PRO A 580 -19.67 -2.84 28.47
N ARG A 581 -20.36 -3.77 27.81
CA ARG A 581 -19.71 -4.86 27.04
C ARG A 581 -19.13 -4.42 25.69
N ASP A 582 -19.59 -3.28 25.19
CA ASP A 582 -19.13 -2.59 23.99
C ASP A 582 -18.05 -1.54 24.29
N SER A 583 -17.64 -1.43 25.56
CA SER A 583 -16.61 -0.50 26.02
C SER A 583 -15.20 -0.97 25.65
N GLN A 584 -14.27 -0.03 25.51
CA GLN A 584 -12.88 -0.35 25.13
C GLN A 584 -12.12 -1.01 26.28
N GLU A 585 -12.49 -0.67 27.50
CA GLU A 585 -12.01 -1.19 28.77
C GLU A 585 -12.35 -2.69 28.88
N PHE A 586 -13.58 -3.07 28.50
CA PHE A 586 -14.01 -4.46 28.47
C PHE A 586 -13.23 -5.27 27.43
N TYR A 587 -13.00 -4.71 26.24
CA TYR A 587 -12.16 -5.35 25.22
C TYR A 587 -10.68 -5.45 25.64
N LEU A 588 -10.15 -4.50 26.41
CA LEU A 588 -8.82 -4.60 26.99
C LEU A 588 -8.73 -5.78 27.97
N LEU A 589 -9.70 -5.90 28.89
CA LEU A 589 -9.77 -7.02 29.83
C LEU A 589 -9.89 -8.38 29.12
N GLN A 590 -10.69 -8.46 28.07
CA GLN A 590 -10.82 -9.67 27.25
C GLN A 590 -9.49 -10.02 26.56
N ARG A 591 -8.79 -9.03 25.97
CA ARG A 591 -7.46 -9.26 25.36
C ARG A 591 -6.44 -9.75 26.39
N ILE A 592 -6.48 -9.20 27.60
CA ILE A 592 -5.63 -9.66 28.71
C ILE A 592 -5.94 -11.12 29.02
N GLN A 593 -7.22 -11.47 29.24
CA GLN A 593 -7.66 -12.84 29.53
C GLN A 593 -7.23 -13.83 28.43
N ASP A 594 -7.52 -13.51 27.17
CA ASP A 594 -7.16 -14.35 26.02
C ASP A 594 -5.65 -14.56 25.93
N GLU A 595 -4.84 -13.53 26.21
CA GLU A 595 -3.39 -13.60 26.17
C GLU A 595 -2.81 -14.43 27.33
N VAL A 596 -3.34 -14.29 28.55
CA VAL A 596 -2.91 -15.12 29.70
C VAL A 596 -3.24 -16.58 29.43
N HIS A 597 -4.47 -16.84 28.95
CA HIS A 597 -4.94 -18.18 28.65
C HIS A 597 -4.13 -18.83 27.53
N ARG A 598 -3.85 -18.09 26.45
CA ARG A 598 -2.97 -18.53 25.36
C ARG A 598 -1.57 -18.89 25.88
N PHE A 599 -1.03 -18.07 26.78
CA PHE A 599 0.30 -18.30 27.36
C PHE A 599 0.32 -19.52 28.28
N ALA A 600 -0.73 -19.73 29.07
CA ALA A 600 -0.94 -20.92 29.91
C ALA A 600 -1.04 -22.21 29.07
N ILE A 601 -1.87 -22.22 28.03
CA ILE A 601 -2.01 -23.37 27.11
C ILE A 601 -0.67 -23.75 26.48
N THR A 602 0.10 -22.76 26.04
CA THR A 602 1.42 -22.98 25.43
C THR A 602 2.35 -23.69 26.41
N PHE A 603 2.32 -23.32 27.70
CA PHE A 603 3.13 -23.97 28.71
C PHE A 603 2.67 -25.39 29.05
N HIS A 604 1.36 -25.61 29.15
CA HIS A 604 0.79 -26.93 29.35
C HIS A 604 1.15 -27.89 28.20
N ARG A 605 1.17 -27.37 26.96
CA ARG A 605 1.62 -28.11 25.77
C ARG A 605 3.11 -28.43 25.82
N GLU A 606 3.96 -27.50 26.22
CA GLU A 606 5.41 -27.73 26.41
C GLU A 606 5.69 -28.79 27.51
N LYS A 607 4.95 -28.73 28.62
CA LYS A 607 5.11 -29.66 29.76
C LYS A 607 4.62 -31.07 29.41
N ARG A 608 3.46 -31.20 28.75
CA ARG A 608 2.94 -32.47 28.22
C ARG A 608 3.87 -33.06 27.16
N GLY A 609 4.40 -32.24 26.26
CA GLY A 609 5.40 -32.65 25.29
C GLY A 609 6.59 -33.30 25.99
N LYS A 610 7.20 -32.64 26.96
CA LYS A 610 8.37 -33.18 27.66
C LYS A 610 8.09 -34.43 28.50
N SER A 611 6.93 -34.56 29.16
CA SER A 611 6.63 -35.75 29.99
C SER A 611 6.20 -36.97 29.17
N MET A 612 5.43 -36.80 28.08
CA MET A 612 5.08 -37.88 27.15
C MET A 612 6.30 -38.38 26.37
N ILE A 613 7.18 -37.46 25.93
CA ILE A 613 8.41 -37.85 25.23
C ILE A 613 9.36 -38.62 26.16
N ALA A 614 9.44 -38.23 27.44
CA ALA A 614 10.25 -38.95 28.41
C ALA A 614 9.74 -40.39 28.64
N SER A 615 8.43 -40.55 28.89
CA SER A 615 7.84 -41.85 29.19
C SER A 615 7.89 -42.86 28.03
N LYS A 616 7.75 -42.40 26.77
CA LYS A 616 7.79 -43.30 25.59
C LYS A 616 9.20 -43.74 25.20
N LEU A 617 10.18 -42.85 25.31
CA LEU A 617 11.59 -43.21 25.04
C LEU A 617 12.19 -44.08 26.16
N ASP A 618 11.72 -43.92 27.41
CA ASP A 618 12.16 -44.72 28.55
C ASP A 618 11.68 -46.18 28.51
N ALA A 619 10.60 -46.46 27.77
CA ALA A 619 10.12 -47.82 27.56
C ALA A 619 10.96 -48.62 26.55
N ILE A 620 11.86 -47.98 25.79
CA ILE A 620 12.65 -48.63 24.74
C ILE A 620 13.95 -49.22 25.33
N PRO A 621 14.15 -50.56 25.26
CA PRO A 621 15.36 -51.19 25.80
C PRO A 621 16.63 -50.65 25.13
N GLY A 622 17.57 -50.12 25.94
CA GLY A 622 18.84 -49.56 25.48
C GLY A 622 18.91 -48.04 25.37
N ILE A 623 17.80 -47.32 25.65
CA ILE A 623 17.77 -45.87 25.82
C ILE A 623 17.83 -45.53 27.31
N GLY A 624 18.99 -45.09 27.78
CA GLY A 624 19.14 -44.50 29.11
C GLY A 624 18.96 -42.98 29.11
N GLU A 625 18.92 -42.37 30.30
CA GLU A 625 18.68 -40.95 30.52
C GLU A 625 19.57 -40.01 29.68
N LYS A 626 20.85 -40.40 29.50
CA LYS A 626 21.84 -39.63 28.74
C LYS A 626 21.51 -39.58 27.23
N ARG A 627 21.13 -40.72 26.64
CA ARG A 627 20.77 -40.82 25.21
C ARG A 627 19.42 -40.17 24.93
N ARG A 628 18.47 -40.26 25.86
CA ARG A 628 17.18 -39.57 25.79
C ARG A 628 17.35 -38.06 25.69
N LYS A 629 18.16 -37.47 26.57
CA LYS A 629 18.45 -36.02 26.55
C LYS A 629 19.13 -35.61 25.23
N GLN A 630 20.00 -36.45 24.67
CA GLN A 630 20.66 -36.19 23.38
C GLN A 630 19.66 -36.23 22.22
N LEU A 631 18.77 -37.22 22.15
CA LEU A 631 17.71 -37.31 21.15
C LEU A 631 16.77 -36.10 21.18
N LEU A 632 16.31 -35.73 22.37
CA LEU A 632 15.45 -34.56 22.56
C LEU A 632 16.15 -33.24 22.22
N LYS A 633 17.44 -33.12 22.53
CA LYS A 633 18.22 -31.92 22.20
C LYS A 633 18.45 -31.77 20.70
N HIS A 634 18.62 -32.87 19.98
CA HIS A 634 18.91 -32.85 18.55
C HIS A 634 17.64 -32.73 17.69
N PHE A 635 16.62 -33.54 17.96
CA PHE A 635 15.40 -33.59 17.13
C PHE A 635 14.26 -32.72 17.66
N GLY A 636 14.31 -32.27 18.91
CA GLY A 636 13.36 -31.33 19.51
C GLY A 636 11.98 -31.91 19.87
N SER A 637 11.42 -32.84 19.07
CA SER A 637 10.10 -33.43 19.29
C SER A 637 10.01 -34.89 18.87
N LEU A 638 9.05 -35.66 19.42
CA LEU A 638 8.79 -37.06 19.03
C LEU A 638 8.41 -37.21 17.55
N LYS A 639 7.68 -36.23 16.99
CA LYS A 639 7.29 -36.25 15.58
C LYS A 639 8.51 -36.16 14.67
N ALA A 640 9.44 -35.24 15.00
CA ALA A 640 10.70 -35.12 14.27
C ALA A 640 11.60 -36.36 14.42
N ILE A 641 11.57 -37.05 15.57
CA ILE A 641 12.28 -38.33 15.76
C ILE A 641 11.68 -39.44 14.89
N ARG A 642 10.35 -39.47 14.72
CA ARG A 642 9.64 -40.45 13.87
C ARG A 642 9.90 -40.25 12.38
N GLU A 643 9.94 -38.99 11.95
CA GLU A 643 10.13 -38.61 10.55
C GLU A 643 11.62 -38.62 10.14
N ALA A 644 12.54 -38.77 11.10
CA ALA A 644 13.97 -38.83 10.85
C ALA A 644 14.39 -40.16 10.20
N SER A 645 15.37 -40.08 9.30
CA SER A 645 15.99 -41.25 8.69
C SER A 645 16.98 -41.91 9.65
N VAL A 646 17.27 -43.21 9.44
CA VAL A 646 18.27 -43.94 10.24
C VAL A 646 19.66 -43.25 10.21
N ALA A 647 19.96 -42.52 9.12
CA ALA A 647 21.21 -41.77 8.98
C ALA A 647 21.28 -40.55 9.92
N ASP A 648 20.15 -39.91 10.22
CA ASP A 648 20.10 -38.71 11.08
C ASP A 648 20.44 -39.04 12.54
N PHE A 649 20.23 -40.30 12.96
CA PHE A 649 20.61 -40.78 14.29
C PHE A 649 22.12 -40.93 14.48
N LYS A 650 22.92 -40.99 13.39
CA LYS A 650 24.39 -41.00 13.47
C LYS A 650 24.92 -39.70 14.07
N ALA A 651 24.29 -38.56 13.79
CA ALA A 651 24.65 -37.27 14.35
C ALA A 651 24.51 -37.21 15.89
N VAL A 652 23.71 -38.12 16.46
CA VAL A 652 23.47 -38.24 17.91
C VAL A 652 24.26 -39.41 18.53
N SER A 653 25.23 -39.99 17.80
CA SER A 653 26.03 -41.14 18.24
C SER A 653 25.21 -42.39 18.58
N ILE A 654 24.09 -42.60 17.87
CA ILE A 654 23.24 -43.78 18.01
C ILE A 654 23.47 -44.68 16.80
N GLY A 655 23.84 -45.94 17.06
CA GLY A 655 24.09 -46.93 16.00
C GLY A 655 22.81 -47.34 15.26
N GLU A 656 22.96 -47.75 14.00
CA GLU A 656 21.84 -48.06 13.08
C GLU A 656 20.86 -49.09 13.66
N ALA A 657 21.35 -50.11 14.36
CA ALA A 657 20.53 -51.15 14.99
C ALA A 657 19.66 -50.64 16.16
N LEU A 658 20.06 -49.55 16.83
CA LEU A 658 19.26 -48.93 17.89
C LEU A 658 18.32 -47.86 17.31
N ALA A 659 18.76 -47.13 16.29
CA ALA A 659 17.92 -46.18 15.55
C ALA A 659 16.71 -46.87 14.88
N ALA A 660 16.92 -48.02 14.24
CA ALA A 660 15.83 -48.82 13.67
C ALA A 660 14.83 -49.30 14.73
N ARG A 661 15.31 -49.69 15.92
CA ARG A 661 14.44 -50.07 17.06
C ARG A 661 13.64 -48.90 17.62
N ILE A 662 14.23 -47.71 17.65
CA ILE A 662 13.55 -46.48 18.07
C ILE A 662 12.42 -46.15 17.09
N LEU A 663 12.68 -46.18 15.79
CA LEU A 663 11.69 -45.89 14.77
C LEU A 663 10.56 -46.93 14.75
N ALA A 664 10.90 -48.23 14.87
CA ALA A 664 9.92 -49.31 14.94
C ALA A 664 8.98 -49.15 16.14
N ALA A 665 9.53 -48.98 17.35
CA ALA A 665 8.73 -48.81 18.57
C ALA A 665 7.86 -47.55 18.56
N LEU A 666 8.24 -46.52 17.80
CA LEU A 666 7.48 -45.28 17.69
C LEU A 666 6.40 -45.30 16.58
N ASN A 667 6.48 -46.23 15.64
CA ASN A 667 5.60 -46.38 14.48
C ASN A 667 4.59 -47.54 14.59
N GLU A 668 4.80 -48.52 15.48
CA GLU A 668 3.88 -49.67 15.67
C GLU A 668 2.46 -49.31 16.17
N GLU A 669 2.23 -48.11 16.70
CA GLU A 669 0.91 -47.71 17.25
C GLU A 669 -0.11 -47.18 16.22
N GLU A 670 0.24 -46.90 14.95
CA GLU A 670 -0.77 -46.50 13.94
C GLU A 670 -1.47 -47.69 13.26
N GLY A 671 -0.94 -48.92 13.41
CA GLY A 671 -1.53 -50.13 12.82
C GLY A 671 -2.77 -50.67 13.57
N GLY A 672 -3.18 -50.03 14.67
CA GLY A 672 -4.21 -50.55 15.58
C GLY A 672 -5.66 -50.15 15.30
N GLU A 673 -5.95 -49.30 14.31
CA GLU A 673 -7.30 -48.75 14.11
C GLU A 673 -7.90 -48.90 12.68
N ALA A 674 -7.35 -49.76 11.82
CA ALA A 674 -7.98 -50.01 10.52
C ALA A 674 -7.73 -51.43 9.97
N ALA A 675 -8.61 -52.38 10.29
CA ALA A 675 -8.95 -53.53 9.44
C ALA A 675 -10.16 -54.30 10.02
N GLU A 676 -11.37 -53.79 9.83
CA GLU A 676 -12.59 -54.62 9.91
C GLU A 676 -12.72 -55.35 8.56
N ALA A 677 -12.44 -56.66 8.57
CA ALA A 677 -12.60 -57.54 7.41
C ALA A 677 -14.06 -58.03 7.29
N PRO A 678 -14.56 -58.32 6.08
CA PRO A 678 -15.95 -58.69 5.86
C PRO A 678 -16.24 -60.12 6.36
N VAL A 679 -17.38 -60.28 7.02
CA VAL A 679 -17.91 -61.55 7.53
C VAL A 679 -18.18 -62.50 6.35
N PRO A 680 -17.66 -63.75 6.35
CA PRO A 680 -18.14 -64.77 5.44
C PRO A 680 -19.40 -65.44 6.02
N SER A 681 -20.41 -65.55 5.17
CA SER A 681 -21.64 -66.30 5.38
C SER A 681 -21.38 -67.78 5.68
N ILE A 682 -22.00 -68.29 6.74
CA ILE A 682 -22.21 -69.71 6.98
C ILE A 682 -23.68 -70.02 6.70
N GLU A 683 -23.90 -71.19 6.10
CA GLU A 683 -25.12 -71.85 5.62
C GLU A 683 -26.44 -71.57 6.36
#